data_AF-A0A964UPW4-F1
#
_entry.id   AF-A0A964UPW4-F1
#
_cell.length_a   1.000
_cell.length_b   1.000
_cell.length_c   1.000
_cell.angle_alpha   90.00
_cell.angle_beta   90.00
_cell.angle_gamma   90.00
#
_symmetry.space_group_name_H-M   'P 1'
#
loop_
_entity.id
_entity.type
_entity.pdbx_description
1 polymer ?
#
loop_
_entity_poly.entity_id
_entity_poly.type
_entity_poly.pdbx_seq_one_letter_code
_entity_poly.pdbx_strand_id
1 'polypeptide(L)'
;MITARAAATFDPVGRSVASARTFVRDTLQGWGHADIVDDAVVLTSELVTNAVVHAGTTADVLCLRSEDSVRIEVSDRYPEREIPLQQSVHTMGSPDREGGRGLQLCAALAARWGVEYTPTHKQVWFRLDLPERMVGTRTAGPEIAVDLLPLADSQVRVAVIQINGTGTISAWNEDAETLFGYPAEKVNGKPLNDLAAWPHTPGTGTGIAEALQLSRWEGSYGIRGADGRVIPVYASHLRVRDTDGAPSTVCLLVRDHERAVLQTPLRGPAPDAASVSEGKPGTDPFDAFIGSPAPDDLDGLLQRTVERARDMLDGDAAFLLLATDDETELEVRASTGLPSARQRFARVPVEAGTGRYGSARMPSVHEDLSVVPGAAPLLNGTGMRSVVTVPLKVEGRLTGSLGVAAEAPGRYSNEEALRLQFAADRIALAVESARLGELERLRRGSLSFLVEASDLLAGTLDRDQTLALMAQMTVPTLATWCAVYTIADQSSEPYLSYVLHEDEERIDGLKALLSRIAPPDPVPTPGARVWGAPAEAAHQAALRTSMRSLGLGEPPRLSTGIGTSLATASAVGGETVVLPLVARNRVIGMLTLGKPTEEHFRQEILELAEDLSRRAALALDNARLYSERMAISQSLQRSLLPPGLPQVPGVEVEVIYRAAGEGNEVGGDFYDLFPIRDGAYGFAIGDVCGTGPEAAAVTGLARHALRLLAREGFGGPAVLERLNAAILDEGARSRFLTLLYGELWPQEDGSAILKIVCAGHPLPLRLRQDGTVEPYAEPQPLLGVMDDLELYEQTVTLDPGDVLLCVTDGVTERREGTRMLGDDGLADVLTTCTGLTAGAVAARIMRAVERFATDAPSDDMAILAMRVPEPHQD
;
A
#
# COMPACT_ATOMS: atom_id res chain seq x y z
N MET A 1 3.67 39.71 4.29
CA MET A 1 4.97 39.62 5.02
C MET A 1 5.05 38.25 5.69
N ILE A 2 6.24 37.66 5.81
CA ILE A 2 6.43 36.39 6.54
C ILE A 2 6.37 36.71 8.04
N THR A 3 5.45 36.08 8.75
CA THR A 3 5.19 36.27 10.19
C THR A 3 5.83 35.18 11.06
N ALA A 4 6.21 34.03 10.50
CA ALA A 4 6.99 32.99 11.18
C ALA A 4 7.70 32.06 10.17
N ARG A 5 8.81 31.43 10.58
CA ARG A 5 9.61 30.51 9.77
C ARG A 5 10.19 29.37 10.62
N ALA A 6 10.20 28.15 10.09
CA ALA A 6 10.91 26.99 10.66
C ALA A 6 11.49 26.12 9.55
N ALA A 7 12.68 25.54 9.74
CA ALA A 7 13.34 24.69 8.74
C ALA A 7 14.03 23.49 9.38
N ALA A 8 14.05 22.37 8.66
CA ALA A 8 14.77 21.15 9.04
C ALA A 8 15.29 20.41 7.80
N THR A 9 16.44 19.75 7.94
CA THR A 9 17.07 18.94 6.89
C THR A 9 16.97 17.47 7.26
N PHE A 10 16.65 16.62 6.29
CA PHE A 10 16.47 15.20 6.49
C PHE A 10 17.34 14.37 5.53
N ASP A 11 17.98 13.32 6.06
CA ASP A 11 18.85 12.41 5.32
C ASP A 11 18.07 11.50 4.34
N PRO A 12 18.68 10.97 3.27
CA PRO A 12 18.03 10.11 2.28
C PRO A 12 17.78 8.67 2.80
N VAL A 13 17.00 8.53 3.87
CA VAL A 13 16.62 7.23 4.46
C VAL A 13 15.11 7.20 4.72
N GLY A 14 14.43 6.06 4.53
CA GLY A 14 12.95 5.98 4.59
C GLY A 14 12.32 6.54 5.88
N ARG A 15 13.00 6.43 7.03
CA ARG A 15 12.56 7.02 8.32
C ARG A 15 12.46 8.56 8.32
N SER A 16 13.14 9.22 7.39
CA SER A 16 13.15 10.68 7.24
C SER A 16 11.80 11.24 6.82
N VAL A 17 10.98 10.45 6.10
CA VAL A 17 9.62 10.87 5.72
C VAL A 17 8.74 11.02 6.98
N ALA A 18 8.78 10.06 7.90
CA ALA A 18 8.05 10.15 9.17
C ALA A 18 8.57 11.30 10.06
N SER A 19 9.88 11.53 10.05
CA SER A 19 10.51 12.64 10.78
C SER A 19 10.10 14.01 10.23
N ALA A 20 10.00 14.14 8.90
CA ALA A 20 9.53 15.35 8.23
C ALA A 20 8.04 15.62 8.49
N ARG A 21 7.20 14.58 8.50
CA ARG A 21 5.78 14.69 8.90
C ARG A 21 5.63 15.21 10.33
N THR A 22 6.43 14.68 11.25
CA THR A 22 6.43 15.09 12.66
C THR A 22 6.88 16.54 12.80
N PHE A 23 7.95 16.93 12.12
CA PHE A 23 8.45 18.31 12.10
C PHE A 23 7.40 19.33 11.60
N VAL A 24 6.71 19.05 10.49
CA VAL A 24 5.66 19.93 9.96
C VAL A 24 4.45 19.98 10.88
N ARG A 25 4.04 18.83 11.43
CA ARG A 25 2.94 18.73 12.40
C ARG A 25 3.21 19.59 13.64
N ASP A 26 4.36 19.42 14.26
CA ASP A 26 4.75 20.14 15.47
C ASP A 26 4.89 21.65 15.21
N THR A 27 5.44 22.02 14.05
CA THR A 27 5.61 23.43 13.65
C THR A 27 4.26 24.13 13.48
N LEU A 28 3.30 23.52 12.77
CA LEU A 28 1.99 24.12 12.50
C LEU A 28 1.08 24.10 13.73
N GLN A 29 1.16 23.06 14.56
CA GLN A 29 0.49 23.03 15.87
C GLN A 29 1.06 24.12 16.80
N GLY A 30 2.39 24.30 16.82
CA GLY A 30 3.05 25.37 17.57
C GLY A 30 2.67 26.78 17.10
N TRP A 31 2.24 26.93 15.84
CA TRP A 31 1.71 28.19 15.30
C TRP A 31 0.20 28.36 15.48
N GLY A 32 -0.50 27.38 16.05
CA GLY A 32 -1.93 27.43 16.34
C GLY A 32 -2.83 27.13 15.14
N HIS A 33 -2.33 26.43 14.11
CA HIS A 33 -3.06 26.15 12.87
C HIS A 33 -3.32 24.65 12.68
N ALA A 34 -3.94 24.02 13.68
CA ALA A 34 -4.25 22.59 13.66
C ALA A 34 -5.15 22.16 12.48
N ASP A 35 -5.97 23.09 11.98
CA ASP A 35 -6.97 22.82 10.94
C ASP A 35 -6.37 22.47 9.57
N ILE A 36 -5.12 22.87 9.31
CA ILE A 36 -4.41 22.61 8.04
C ILE A 36 -3.28 21.57 8.20
N VAL A 37 -3.11 21.00 9.40
CA VAL A 37 -2.00 20.10 9.72
C VAL A 37 -2.07 18.82 8.91
N ASP A 38 -3.25 18.20 8.79
CA ASP A 38 -3.36 16.92 8.10
C ASP A 38 -3.12 17.06 6.60
N ASP A 39 -3.66 18.12 5.97
CA ASP A 39 -3.39 18.45 4.57
C ASP A 39 -1.89 18.76 4.35
N ALA A 40 -1.28 19.54 5.25
CA ALA A 40 0.15 19.86 5.20
C ALA A 40 1.03 18.62 5.38
N VAL A 41 0.66 17.69 6.27
CA VAL A 41 1.42 16.47 6.55
C VAL A 41 1.34 15.48 5.39
N VAL A 42 0.16 15.32 4.78
CA VAL A 42 -0.02 14.48 3.58
C VAL A 42 0.83 15.02 2.43
N LEU A 43 0.69 16.32 2.12
CA LEU A 43 1.46 16.96 1.04
C LEU A 43 2.97 16.93 1.30
N THR A 44 3.40 17.12 2.55
CA THR A 44 4.83 17.00 2.93
C THR A 44 5.32 15.56 2.78
N SER A 45 4.50 14.57 3.16
CA SER A 45 4.85 13.15 3.03
C SER A 45 5.12 12.80 1.56
N GLU A 46 4.26 13.24 0.65
CA GLU A 46 4.44 13.00 -0.78
C GLU A 46 5.69 13.69 -1.35
N LEU A 47 5.90 14.96 -1.01
CA LEU A 47 7.05 15.72 -1.52
C LEU A 47 8.38 15.22 -0.96
N VAL A 48 8.44 14.85 0.31
CA VAL A 48 9.65 14.31 0.95
C VAL A 48 9.90 12.87 0.52
N THR A 49 8.86 12.05 0.29
CA THR A 49 9.03 10.70 -0.28
C THR A 49 9.61 10.78 -1.69
N ASN A 50 9.16 11.73 -2.51
CA ASN A 50 9.74 11.98 -3.83
C ASN A 50 11.21 12.40 -3.79
N ALA A 51 11.64 13.20 -2.80
CA ALA A 51 13.04 13.56 -2.62
C ALA A 51 13.89 12.41 -2.03
N VAL A 52 13.42 11.79 -0.95
CA VAL A 52 14.21 10.82 -0.16
C VAL A 52 14.21 9.42 -0.75
N VAL A 53 13.06 8.92 -1.20
CA VAL A 53 12.89 7.52 -1.66
C VAL A 53 13.10 7.41 -3.16
N HIS A 54 12.59 8.37 -3.94
CA HIS A 54 12.65 8.31 -5.40
C HIS A 54 13.87 9.02 -6.01
N ALA A 55 14.39 10.08 -5.38
CA ALA A 55 15.61 10.76 -5.83
C ALA A 55 16.86 10.36 -5.02
N GLY A 56 16.70 9.79 -3.81
CA GLY A 56 17.82 9.32 -2.98
C GLY A 56 18.67 10.44 -2.37
N THR A 57 18.10 11.64 -2.22
CA THR A 57 18.81 12.88 -1.85
C THR A 57 18.35 13.44 -0.51
N THR A 58 19.18 14.30 0.10
CA THR A 58 18.81 15.02 1.34
C THR A 58 17.69 16.01 1.06
N ALA A 59 16.62 15.96 1.85
CA ALA A 59 15.47 16.84 1.70
C ALA A 59 15.52 17.99 2.73
N ASP A 60 15.58 19.23 2.24
CA ASP A 60 15.46 20.45 3.05
C ASP A 60 13.99 20.88 3.10
N VAL A 61 13.34 20.83 4.27
CA VAL A 61 11.94 21.23 4.46
C VAL A 61 11.86 22.58 5.19
N LEU A 62 11.13 23.53 4.61
CA LEU A 62 10.96 24.89 5.11
C LEU A 62 9.48 25.26 5.21
N CYS A 63 9.03 25.62 6.41
CA CYS A 63 7.69 26.16 6.66
C CYS A 63 7.77 27.69 6.80
N LEU A 64 6.90 28.40 6.07
CA LEU A 64 6.77 29.85 6.07
C LEU A 64 5.32 30.24 6.37
N ARG A 65 5.10 31.04 7.41
CA ARG A 65 3.78 31.60 7.73
C ARG A 65 3.69 33.03 7.24
N SER A 66 2.59 33.39 6.59
CA SER A 66 2.15 34.76 6.32
C SER A 66 0.86 35.04 7.10
N GLU A 67 0.29 36.25 7.01
CA GLU A 67 -0.95 36.59 7.73
C GLU A 67 -2.11 35.66 7.36
N ASP A 68 -2.28 35.36 6.07
CA ASP A 68 -3.45 34.61 5.57
C ASP A 68 -3.09 33.26 4.93
N SER A 69 -1.85 32.79 5.06
CA SER A 69 -1.43 31.51 4.46
C SER A 69 -0.16 30.91 5.07
N VAL A 70 0.00 29.61 4.89
CA VAL A 70 1.23 28.86 5.18
C VAL A 70 1.76 28.27 3.88
N ARG A 71 3.05 28.48 3.60
CA ARG A 71 3.77 27.89 2.48
C ARG A 71 4.80 26.90 3.02
N ILE A 72 4.81 25.69 2.49
CA ILE A 72 5.79 24.65 2.80
C ILE A 72 6.59 24.36 1.55
N GLU A 73 7.90 24.30 1.71
CA GLU A 73 8.86 24.15 0.62
C GLU A 73 9.73 22.93 0.92
N VAL A 74 9.90 22.06 -0.06
CA VAL A 74 10.78 20.90 -0.01
C VAL A 74 11.81 21.05 -1.12
N SER A 75 13.06 21.18 -0.73
CA SER A 75 14.19 21.38 -1.63
C SER A 75 15.08 20.14 -1.67
N ASP A 76 15.47 19.77 -2.88
CA ASP A 76 16.43 18.72 -3.18
C ASP A 76 17.71 19.36 -3.76
N ARG A 77 18.89 18.90 -3.31
CA ARG A 77 20.22 19.34 -3.75
C ARG A 77 20.76 18.54 -4.95
N TYR A 78 19.98 18.33 -6.01
CA TYR A 78 20.53 17.91 -7.32
C TYR A 78 19.54 18.15 -8.49
N PRO A 79 19.86 18.99 -9.51
CA PRO A 79 18.94 19.30 -10.61
C PRO A 79 19.34 18.57 -11.91
N GLU A 80 19.00 17.30 -12.09
CA GLU A 80 19.19 16.59 -13.38
C GLU A 80 17.92 15.84 -13.88
N ARG A 81 16.72 16.33 -13.56
CA ARG A 81 15.47 15.87 -14.21
C ARG A 81 14.56 17.04 -14.57
N GLU A 82 14.40 17.30 -15.87
CA GLU A 82 13.31 18.12 -16.41
C GLU A 82 12.00 17.29 -16.43
N ILE A 83 10.86 17.95 -16.14
CA ILE A 83 9.49 17.39 -16.23
C ILE A 83 8.71 18.27 -17.22
N PRO A 84 7.79 17.71 -18.05
CA PRO A 84 7.24 18.39 -19.22
C PRO A 84 6.48 19.68 -18.89
N LEU A 85 6.72 20.71 -19.70
CA LEU A 85 5.98 21.98 -19.66
C LEU A 85 4.50 21.76 -19.99
N GLN A 86 3.65 22.29 -19.11
CA GLN A 86 2.20 22.35 -19.25
C GLN A 86 1.82 23.24 -20.45
N GLN A 87 1.49 22.61 -21.59
CA GLN A 87 0.70 23.25 -22.64
C GLN A 87 -0.37 22.29 -23.18
N SER A 88 -1.59 22.83 -23.23
CA SER A 88 -2.80 22.36 -23.92
C SER A 88 -3.54 21.11 -23.40
N VAL A 89 -4.81 21.39 -23.10
CA VAL A 89 -5.96 20.49 -22.99
C VAL A 89 -6.00 19.51 -24.17
N HIS A 90 -5.95 18.19 -23.92
CA HIS A 90 -6.79 17.16 -24.57
C HIS A 90 -6.50 15.73 -24.06
N THR A 91 -7.60 15.04 -23.72
CA THR A 91 -7.91 13.59 -23.75
C THR A 91 -7.17 12.63 -22.80
N MET A 92 -7.98 11.98 -21.95
CA MET A 92 -7.64 10.83 -21.11
C MET A 92 -6.92 9.72 -21.90
N GLY A 93 -5.79 9.26 -21.36
CA GLY A 93 -5.09 8.05 -21.78
C GLY A 93 -4.42 7.35 -20.59
N SER A 94 -4.82 6.09 -20.38
CA SER A 94 -4.32 4.97 -19.55
C SER A 94 -3.81 5.20 -18.10
N PRO A 95 -4.17 4.35 -17.11
CA PRO A 95 -3.83 4.54 -15.68
C PRO A 95 -2.40 4.14 -15.24
N ASP A 96 -1.47 3.85 -16.15
CA ASP A 96 -0.20 3.15 -15.83
C ASP A 96 1.05 4.06 -15.76
N ARG A 97 0.96 5.27 -15.20
CA ARG A 97 2.16 6.10 -14.92
C ARG A 97 2.23 6.54 -13.47
N GLU A 98 3.07 5.86 -12.70
CA GLU A 98 3.27 6.02 -11.25
C GLU A 98 3.84 7.40 -10.84
N GLY A 99 4.49 8.15 -11.74
CA GLY A 99 5.16 9.42 -11.40
C GLY A 99 4.26 10.66 -11.22
N GLY A 100 2.94 10.56 -11.41
CA GLY A 100 2.03 11.72 -11.47
C GLY A 100 1.16 12.00 -10.24
N ARG A 101 1.06 11.05 -9.29
CA ARG A 101 0.06 11.11 -8.20
C ARG A 101 0.34 12.16 -7.12
N GLY A 102 1.61 12.39 -6.79
CA GLY A 102 2.00 13.39 -5.77
C GLY A 102 1.64 14.83 -6.17
N LEU A 103 1.76 15.18 -7.46
CA LEU A 103 1.37 16.51 -7.96
C LEU A 103 -0.16 16.67 -8.08
N GLN A 104 -0.88 15.56 -8.28
CA GLN A 104 -2.36 15.55 -8.26
C GLN A 104 -2.89 15.82 -6.84
N LEU A 105 -2.23 15.31 -5.80
CA LEU A 105 -2.54 15.64 -4.40
C LEU A 105 -2.25 17.12 -4.09
N CYS A 106 -1.12 17.66 -4.55
CA CYS A 106 -0.85 19.11 -4.44
C CYS A 106 -1.91 19.97 -5.15
N ALA A 107 -2.40 19.54 -6.32
CA ALA A 107 -3.46 20.24 -7.04
C ALA A 107 -4.83 20.16 -6.36
N ALA A 108 -5.09 19.10 -5.58
CA ALA A 108 -6.36 18.87 -4.90
C ALA A 108 -6.46 19.55 -3.53
N LEU A 109 -5.35 19.60 -2.78
CA LEU A 109 -5.34 20.02 -1.37
C LEU A 109 -4.69 21.40 -1.15
N ALA A 110 -3.82 21.87 -2.06
CA ALA A 110 -3.18 23.17 -1.90
C ALA A 110 -3.95 24.29 -2.60
N ALA A 111 -4.04 25.45 -1.97
CA ALA A 111 -4.58 26.66 -2.60
C ALA A 111 -3.76 27.06 -3.83
N ARG A 112 -2.43 26.89 -3.75
CA ARG A 112 -1.49 26.99 -4.88
C ARG A 112 -0.29 26.09 -4.63
N TRP A 113 0.34 25.60 -5.68
CA TRP A 113 1.62 24.91 -5.61
C TRP A 113 2.47 25.28 -6.83
N GLY A 114 3.77 25.02 -6.75
CA GLY A 114 4.70 25.29 -7.83
C GLY A 114 6.03 24.59 -7.66
N VAL A 115 6.81 24.61 -8.73
CA VAL A 115 8.19 24.11 -8.75
C VAL A 115 9.10 25.26 -9.18
N GLU A 116 10.09 25.56 -8.35
CA GLU A 116 11.11 26.55 -8.63
C GLU A 116 12.45 25.83 -8.86
N TYR A 117 13.10 26.15 -9.98
CA TYR A 117 14.40 25.62 -10.34
C TYR A 117 15.46 26.69 -10.12
N THR A 118 16.50 26.34 -9.38
CA THR A 118 17.74 27.12 -9.32
C THR A 118 18.89 26.26 -9.84
N PRO A 119 20.04 26.84 -10.23
CA PRO A 119 21.18 26.08 -10.74
C PRO A 119 21.74 25.04 -9.76
N THR A 120 21.33 25.07 -8.48
CA THR A 120 21.89 24.22 -7.42
C THR A 120 20.83 23.38 -6.70
N HIS A 121 19.54 23.70 -6.82
CA HIS A 121 18.46 23.06 -6.07
C HIS A 121 17.14 23.06 -6.86
N LYS A 122 16.40 21.96 -6.76
CA LYS A 122 15.00 21.86 -7.19
C LYS A 122 14.12 22.03 -5.97
N GLN A 123 13.21 23.01 -6.00
CA GLN A 123 12.34 23.32 -4.88
C GLN A 123 10.88 23.14 -5.28
N VAL A 124 10.17 22.24 -4.59
CA VAL A 124 8.73 22.05 -4.76
C VAL A 124 8.03 22.65 -3.57
N TRP A 125 7.05 23.52 -3.81
CA TRP A 125 6.35 24.21 -2.74
C TRP A 125 4.83 24.16 -2.93
N PHE A 126 4.12 24.19 -1.81
CA PHE A 126 2.67 24.32 -1.79
C PHE A 126 2.24 25.32 -0.72
N ARG A 127 1.08 25.95 -0.93
CA ARG A 127 0.50 26.97 -0.07
C ARG A 127 -0.91 26.57 0.35
N LEU A 128 -1.15 26.62 1.64
CA LEU A 128 -2.46 26.45 2.27
C LEU A 128 -2.92 27.82 2.79
N ASP A 129 -4.16 28.20 2.51
CA ASP A 129 -4.72 29.45 3.01
C ASP A 129 -5.13 29.26 4.49
N LEU A 130 -4.82 30.23 5.34
CA LEU A 130 -5.19 30.22 6.75
C LEU A 130 -6.63 30.74 6.88
N PRO A 131 -7.50 30.08 7.66
CA PRO A 131 -8.87 30.52 7.80
C PRO A 131 -8.96 31.88 8.52
N GLU A 132 -9.57 32.89 7.88
CA GLU A 132 -9.92 34.15 8.55
C GLU A 132 -10.90 33.86 9.69
N ARG A 133 -10.57 34.34 10.89
CA ARG A 133 -11.34 34.07 12.10
C ARG A 133 -12.70 34.78 12.04
N MET A 134 -13.74 34.04 11.66
CA MET A 134 -15.14 34.33 11.99
C MET A 134 -15.85 33.04 12.43
N VAL A 135 -16.57 33.16 13.55
CA VAL A 135 -17.35 32.08 14.19
C VAL A 135 -18.37 31.49 13.21
N GLY A 136 -18.31 30.16 13.02
CA GLY A 136 -19.31 29.40 12.26
C GLY A 136 -18.74 28.70 11.02
N THR A 137 -18.51 27.41 11.15
CA THR A 137 -17.87 26.51 10.17
C THR A 137 -18.57 26.40 8.79
N ARG A 138 -17.75 25.96 7.80
CA ARG A 138 -18.03 25.20 6.56
C ARG A 138 -17.99 26.02 5.25
N THR A 139 -16.85 25.99 4.57
CA THR A 139 -16.69 26.38 3.16
C THR A 139 -16.88 25.17 2.24
N ALA A 140 -17.52 25.39 1.08
CA ALA A 140 -17.90 24.39 0.08
C ALA A 140 -16.77 24.12 -0.94
N GLY A 141 -16.66 22.87 -1.41
CA GLY A 141 -15.86 22.50 -2.59
C GLY A 141 -16.67 22.62 -3.90
N PRO A 142 -16.01 22.57 -5.07
CA PRO A 142 -16.66 22.79 -6.37
C PRO A 142 -17.58 21.64 -6.79
N GLU A 143 -18.47 21.95 -7.72
CA GLU A 143 -19.54 21.11 -8.26
C GLU A 143 -19.00 19.82 -8.91
N ILE A 144 -19.56 18.66 -8.54
CA ILE A 144 -19.23 17.34 -9.13
C ILE A 144 -20.14 17.11 -10.32
N ALA A 145 -19.57 16.85 -11.50
CA ALA A 145 -20.33 16.45 -12.68
C ALA A 145 -21.09 15.14 -12.40
N VAL A 146 -22.37 15.09 -12.76
CA VAL A 146 -23.32 13.99 -12.49
C VAL A 146 -22.79 12.63 -12.94
N ASP A 147 -21.89 12.63 -13.92
CA ASP A 147 -21.35 11.46 -14.60
C ASP A 147 -20.28 10.70 -13.77
N LEU A 148 -19.85 11.25 -12.62
CA LEU A 148 -18.79 10.69 -11.76
C LEU A 148 -19.29 10.00 -10.48
N LEU A 149 -20.61 9.79 -10.33
CA LEU A 149 -21.15 9.05 -9.19
C LEU A 149 -21.14 7.53 -9.46
N PRO A 150 -20.74 6.69 -8.47
CA PRO A 150 -20.63 5.25 -8.66
C PRO A 150 -22.00 4.58 -8.85
N LEU A 151 -22.10 3.69 -9.84
CA LEU A 151 -23.24 2.79 -10.04
C LEU A 151 -23.17 1.66 -9.00
N ALA A 152 -23.87 1.83 -7.87
CA ALA A 152 -24.12 0.77 -6.89
C ALA A 152 -25.48 0.12 -7.16
N ASP A 153 -25.52 -1.21 -7.05
CA ASP A 153 -26.58 -2.12 -7.54
C ASP A 153 -27.91 -2.10 -6.75
N SER A 154 -28.28 -0.93 -6.23
CA SER A 154 -29.62 -0.55 -5.80
C SER A 154 -29.71 0.97 -5.92
N GLN A 155 -30.50 1.49 -6.87
CA GLN A 155 -30.62 2.94 -7.11
C GLN A 155 -31.14 3.66 -5.85
N VAL A 156 -30.23 4.18 -5.02
CA VAL A 156 -30.59 5.22 -4.05
C VAL A 156 -30.84 6.48 -4.85
N ARG A 157 -32.06 7.00 -4.79
CA ARG A 157 -32.47 8.19 -5.53
C ARG A 157 -32.23 9.41 -4.67
N VAL A 158 -31.46 10.36 -5.18
CA VAL A 158 -31.15 11.59 -4.46
C VAL A 158 -31.89 12.73 -5.14
N ALA A 159 -32.95 13.21 -4.50
CA ALA A 159 -33.65 14.40 -4.95
C ALA A 159 -32.77 15.63 -4.72
N VAL A 160 -32.45 16.35 -5.80
CA VAL A 160 -31.70 17.60 -5.78
C VAL A 160 -32.66 18.74 -6.11
N ILE A 161 -32.85 19.64 -5.16
CA ILE A 161 -33.75 20.78 -5.27
C ILE A 161 -32.93 22.06 -5.07
N GLN A 162 -32.98 22.99 -6.01
CA GLN A 162 -32.34 24.29 -5.85
C GLN A 162 -33.39 25.34 -5.48
N ILE A 163 -33.04 26.21 -4.54
CA ILE A 163 -33.90 27.24 -3.99
C ILE A 163 -33.17 28.57 -4.08
N ASN A 164 -33.82 29.59 -4.61
CA ASN A 164 -33.24 30.93 -4.70
C ASN A 164 -33.27 31.66 -3.34
N GLY A 165 -32.65 32.84 -3.29
CA GLY A 165 -32.58 33.65 -2.07
C GLY A 165 -33.93 34.12 -1.50
N THR A 166 -35.06 33.94 -2.22
CA THR A 166 -36.41 34.24 -1.73
C THR A 166 -37.16 33.02 -1.20
N GLY A 167 -36.53 31.83 -1.21
CA GLY A 167 -37.13 30.60 -0.72
C GLY A 167 -38.01 29.87 -1.74
N THR A 168 -37.95 30.24 -3.02
CA THR A 168 -38.68 29.56 -4.11
C THR A 168 -37.80 28.60 -4.89
N ILE A 169 -38.41 27.51 -5.35
CA ILE A 169 -37.73 26.42 -6.05
C ILE A 169 -37.36 26.89 -7.46
N SER A 170 -36.07 26.89 -7.78
CA SER A 170 -35.51 27.25 -9.08
C SER A 170 -35.18 26.03 -9.94
N ALA A 171 -34.83 24.90 -9.33
CA ALA A 171 -34.53 23.66 -10.03
C ALA A 171 -35.03 22.43 -9.25
N TRP A 172 -35.42 21.40 -10.00
CA TRP A 172 -36.01 20.17 -9.50
C TRP A 172 -35.60 19.02 -10.42
N ASN A 173 -34.81 18.06 -9.93
CA ASN A 173 -34.25 16.98 -10.75
C ASN A 173 -35.22 15.78 -10.95
N GLU A 174 -34.89 14.89 -11.88
CA GLU A 174 -35.71 13.71 -12.25
C GLU A 174 -35.94 12.74 -11.07
N ASP A 175 -34.96 12.61 -10.17
CA ASP A 175 -35.12 11.84 -8.93
C ASP A 175 -36.15 12.46 -8.00
N ALA A 176 -36.21 13.80 -7.89
CA ALA A 176 -37.23 14.51 -7.14
C ALA A 176 -38.63 14.37 -7.78
N GLU A 177 -38.72 14.39 -9.12
CA GLU A 177 -39.97 14.11 -9.82
C GLU A 177 -40.50 12.71 -9.49
N THR A 178 -39.60 11.73 -9.45
CA THR A 178 -39.99 10.35 -9.21
C THR A 178 -40.24 10.06 -7.73
N LEU A 179 -39.51 10.70 -6.81
CA LEU A 179 -39.68 10.54 -5.37
C LEU A 179 -40.98 11.21 -4.87
N PHE A 180 -41.33 12.38 -5.38
CA PHE A 180 -42.44 13.19 -4.86
C PHE A 180 -43.65 13.28 -5.82
N GLY A 181 -43.52 12.79 -7.06
CA GLY A 181 -44.61 12.71 -8.04
C GLY A 181 -45.00 14.04 -8.69
N TYR A 182 -44.20 15.08 -8.53
CA TYR A 182 -44.42 16.37 -9.17
C TYR A 182 -43.45 16.58 -10.35
N PRO A 183 -43.94 16.92 -11.56
CA PRO A 183 -43.06 17.36 -12.64
C PRO A 183 -42.50 18.76 -12.32
N ALA A 184 -41.25 19.02 -12.71
CA ALA A 184 -40.50 20.24 -12.42
C ALA A 184 -41.25 21.51 -12.83
N GLU A 185 -41.95 21.48 -13.97
CA GLU A 185 -42.76 22.60 -14.48
C GLU A 185 -43.89 23.04 -13.54
N LYS A 186 -44.38 22.15 -12.66
CA LYS A 186 -45.46 22.47 -11.71
C LYS A 186 -44.96 22.97 -10.36
N VAL A 187 -43.68 22.84 -10.09
CA VAL A 187 -43.05 23.13 -8.78
C VAL A 187 -42.11 24.32 -8.87
N ASN A 188 -41.42 24.49 -10.00
CA ASN A 188 -40.54 25.63 -10.24
C ASN A 188 -41.32 26.95 -10.10
N GLY A 189 -40.78 27.87 -9.30
CA GLY A 189 -41.39 29.15 -8.95
C GLY A 189 -42.29 29.14 -7.69
N LYS A 190 -42.54 27.99 -7.07
CA LYS A 190 -43.30 27.90 -5.79
C LYS A 190 -42.36 27.90 -4.57
N PRO A 191 -42.82 28.38 -3.40
CA PRO A 191 -42.04 28.30 -2.17
C PRO A 191 -41.95 26.86 -1.65
N LEU A 192 -40.77 26.44 -1.18
CA LEU A 192 -40.58 25.09 -0.63
C LEU A 192 -41.53 24.79 0.54
N ASN A 193 -41.89 25.81 1.32
CA ASN A 193 -42.79 25.70 2.47
C ASN A 193 -44.17 25.11 2.13
N ASP A 194 -44.64 25.27 0.89
CA ASP A 194 -45.93 24.72 0.47
C ASP A 194 -45.89 23.18 0.39
N LEU A 195 -44.71 22.64 0.07
CA LEU A 195 -44.45 21.21 -0.06
C LEU A 195 -43.90 20.61 1.24
N ALA A 196 -43.16 21.37 2.04
CA ALA A 196 -42.57 20.87 3.28
C ALA A 196 -43.59 20.72 4.43
N ALA A 197 -43.70 19.52 4.97
CA ALA A 197 -44.32 19.21 6.24
C ALA A 197 -43.27 19.27 7.37
N TRP A 198 -43.00 20.48 7.85
CA TRP A 198 -42.02 20.75 8.91
C TRP A 198 -42.59 20.45 10.31
N PRO A 199 -41.85 19.78 11.20
CA PRO A 199 -42.29 19.53 12.57
C PRO A 199 -42.31 20.84 13.38
N HIS A 200 -43.49 21.26 13.83
CA HIS A 200 -43.62 22.42 14.73
C HIS A 200 -43.53 21.96 16.20
N THR A 201 -42.35 22.10 16.81
CA THR A 201 -42.21 22.02 18.27
C THR A 201 -42.52 23.40 18.87
N PRO A 202 -43.58 23.57 19.68
CA PRO A 202 -43.89 24.87 20.26
C PRO A 202 -42.78 25.33 21.23
N GLY A 203 -42.15 26.47 20.93
CA GLY A 203 -41.24 27.16 21.85
C GLY A 203 -39.73 27.02 21.59
N THR A 204 -39.27 26.19 20.65
CA THR A 204 -37.82 26.01 20.39
C THR A 204 -37.41 25.72 18.93
N GLY A 205 -38.31 25.74 17.95
CA GLY A 205 -37.97 25.36 16.56
C GLY A 205 -37.68 26.53 15.63
N THR A 206 -36.49 26.56 15.02
CA THR A 206 -36.19 27.35 13.82
C THR A 206 -37.16 26.96 12.69
N GLY A 207 -37.78 27.95 12.05
CA GLY A 207 -38.64 27.70 10.89
C GLY A 207 -37.85 27.22 9.68
N ILE A 208 -38.47 26.50 8.74
CA ILE A 208 -37.80 26.08 7.49
C ILE A 208 -37.17 27.26 6.72
N ALA A 209 -37.79 28.44 6.76
CA ALA A 209 -37.24 29.66 6.16
C ALA A 209 -35.94 30.12 6.85
N GLU A 210 -35.81 29.93 8.16
CA GLU A 210 -34.57 30.20 8.90
C GLU A 210 -33.53 29.11 8.65
N ALA A 211 -33.96 27.84 8.52
CA ALA A 211 -33.09 26.72 8.15
C ALA A 211 -32.46 26.91 6.75
N LEU A 212 -33.19 27.49 5.81
CA LEU A 212 -32.69 27.84 4.47
C LEU A 212 -31.75 29.05 4.46
N GLN A 213 -31.74 29.86 5.52
CA GLN A 213 -30.79 30.99 5.64
C GLN A 213 -29.44 30.57 6.21
N LEU A 214 -29.36 29.39 6.83
CA LEU A 214 -28.11 28.83 7.35
C LEU A 214 -27.14 28.47 6.22
N SER A 215 -25.83 28.54 6.49
CA SER A 215 -24.80 28.10 5.54
C SER A 215 -24.95 26.62 5.20
N ARG A 216 -25.33 25.82 6.19
CA ARG A 216 -25.66 24.42 6.07
C ARG A 216 -26.65 23.99 7.14
N TRP A 217 -27.61 23.16 6.77
CA TRP A 217 -28.59 22.57 7.69
C TRP A 217 -28.82 21.11 7.34
N GLU A 218 -28.93 20.24 8.34
CA GLU A 218 -29.19 18.81 8.19
C GLU A 218 -30.29 18.39 9.14
N GLY A 219 -31.24 17.58 8.66
CA GLY A 219 -32.31 17.07 9.50
C GLY A 219 -33.42 16.35 8.73
N SER A 220 -34.26 15.66 9.48
CA SER A 220 -35.41 14.94 8.92
C SER A 220 -36.66 15.81 8.95
N TYR A 221 -37.39 15.86 7.84
CA TYR A 221 -38.72 16.46 7.76
C TYR A 221 -39.57 15.76 6.69
N GLY A 222 -40.84 16.11 6.55
CA GLY A 222 -41.70 15.52 5.53
C GLY A 222 -41.80 16.38 4.26
N ILE A 223 -41.91 15.77 3.09
CA ILE A 223 -42.34 16.45 1.85
C ILE A 223 -43.70 15.88 1.43
N ARG A 224 -44.68 16.74 1.18
CA ARG A 224 -45.98 16.35 0.62
C ARG A 224 -45.78 15.96 -0.83
N GLY A 225 -46.14 14.73 -1.19
CA GLY A 225 -46.17 14.25 -2.58
C GLY A 225 -47.46 14.63 -3.31
N ALA A 226 -47.45 14.47 -4.64
CA ALA A 226 -48.58 14.79 -5.50
C ALA A 226 -49.85 13.95 -5.23
N ASP A 227 -49.70 12.80 -4.57
CA ASP A 227 -50.78 11.93 -4.11
C ASP A 227 -51.38 12.35 -2.75
N GLY A 228 -50.86 13.44 -2.15
CA GLY A 228 -51.29 13.96 -0.85
C GLY A 228 -50.64 13.29 0.36
N ARG A 229 -49.74 12.32 0.17
CA ARG A 229 -49.02 11.68 1.28
C ARG A 229 -47.79 12.47 1.68
N VAL A 230 -47.46 12.47 2.97
CA VAL A 230 -46.20 13.05 3.47
C VAL A 230 -45.12 11.97 3.42
N ILE A 231 -44.09 12.21 2.63
CA ILE A 231 -42.93 11.32 2.47
C ILE A 231 -41.86 11.80 3.46
N PRO A 232 -41.45 10.97 4.44
CA PRO A 232 -40.39 11.34 5.37
C PRO A 232 -39.03 11.30 4.65
N VAL A 233 -38.32 12.41 4.73
CA VAL A 233 -37.03 12.61 4.06
C VAL A 233 -35.98 13.09 5.04
N TYR A 234 -34.74 12.67 4.83
CA TYR A 234 -33.58 13.28 5.44
C TYR A 234 -32.98 14.25 4.42
N ALA A 235 -32.73 15.48 4.86
CA ALA A 235 -32.31 16.55 3.98
C ALA A 235 -31.02 17.22 4.47
N SER A 236 -30.16 17.55 3.52
CA SER A 236 -28.98 18.40 3.70
C SER A 236 -29.14 19.64 2.82
N HIS A 237 -29.30 20.81 3.44
CA HIS A 237 -29.36 22.10 2.77
C HIS A 237 -27.95 22.71 2.77
N LEU A 238 -27.44 23.07 1.60
CA LEU A 238 -26.15 23.72 1.42
C LEU A 238 -26.34 25.05 0.71
N ARG A 239 -25.86 26.13 1.32
CA ARG A 239 -25.88 27.44 0.67
C ARG A 239 -24.75 27.54 -0.34
N VAL A 240 -25.12 27.82 -1.58
CA VAL A 240 -24.22 27.99 -2.72
C VAL A 240 -24.45 29.36 -3.36
N ARG A 241 -23.62 29.72 -4.34
CA ARG A 241 -23.85 30.90 -5.18
C ARG A 241 -24.27 30.40 -6.55
N ASP A 242 -25.32 31.00 -7.09
CA ASP A 242 -25.77 30.75 -8.46
C ASP A 242 -24.79 31.36 -9.48
N THR A 243 -24.98 31.09 -10.77
CA THR A 243 -24.16 31.57 -11.90
C THR A 243 -24.00 33.10 -11.93
N ASP A 244 -25.01 33.83 -11.44
CA ASP A 244 -24.99 35.30 -11.32
C ASP A 244 -24.40 35.79 -9.97
N GLY A 245 -23.83 34.90 -9.14
CA GLY A 245 -23.21 35.21 -7.85
C GLY A 245 -24.18 35.43 -6.69
N ALA A 246 -25.50 35.31 -6.94
CA ALA A 246 -26.55 35.47 -5.95
C ALA A 246 -26.64 34.25 -5.00
N PRO A 247 -26.95 34.43 -3.70
CA PRO A 247 -27.06 33.32 -2.76
C PRO A 247 -28.27 32.43 -3.10
N SER A 248 -28.01 31.14 -3.32
CA SER A 248 -29.01 30.08 -3.52
C SER A 248 -28.73 28.92 -2.54
N THR A 249 -29.70 28.03 -2.35
CA THR A 249 -29.59 26.88 -1.45
C THR A 249 -29.91 25.62 -2.22
N VAL A 250 -28.96 24.69 -2.25
CA VAL A 250 -29.16 23.35 -2.80
C VAL A 250 -29.58 22.43 -1.66
N CYS A 251 -30.72 21.79 -1.82
CA CYS A 251 -31.25 20.79 -0.89
C CYS A 251 -31.07 19.41 -1.51
N LEU A 252 -30.32 18.56 -0.83
CA LEU A 252 -30.19 17.14 -1.15
C LEU A 252 -31.15 16.39 -0.24
N LEU A 253 -32.04 15.57 -0.80
CA LEU A 253 -33.02 14.81 -0.04
C LEU A 253 -33.00 13.34 -0.45
N VAL A 254 -33.02 12.48 0.55
CA VAL A 254 -33.22 11.03 0.41
C VAL A 254 -34.36 10.59 1.31
N ARG A 255 -34.89 9.39 1.11
CA ARG A 255 -35.87 8.85 2.07
C ARG A 255 -35.21 8.70 3.43
N ASP A 256 -35.95 8.93 4.51
CA ASP A 256 -35.36 8.97 5.86
C ASP A 256 -34.64 7.67 6.27
N HIS A 257 -35.06 6.51 5.77
CA HIS A 257 -34.37 5.22 5.99
C HIS A 257 -33.06 5.09 5.21
N GLU A 258 -32.82 5.94 4.21
CA GLU A 258 -31.59 6.02 3.40
C GLU A 258 -30.68 7.17 3.87
N ARG A 259 -30.96 7.78 5.03
CA ARG A 259 -30.24 8.96 5.56
C ARG A 259 -28.72 8.80 5.63
N ALA A 260 -28.21 7.57 5.74
CA ALA A 260 -26.78 7.26 5.74
C ALA A 260 -26.04 7.77 4.49
N VAL A 261 -26.76 8.00 3.37
CA VAL A 261 -26.20 8.52 2.12
C VAL A 261 -25.88 10.01 2.18
N LEU A 262 -26.62 10.80 2.99
CA LEU A 262 -26.43 12.25 3.11
C LEU A 262 -25.92 12.70 4.48
N GLN A 263 -26.06 11.86 5.51
CA GLN A 263 -25.70 12.20 6.88
C GLN A 263 -24.18 12.32 7.02
N THR A 264 -23.72 13.53 7.33
CA THR A 264 -22.31 13.73 7.65
C THR A 264 -22.04 13.25 9.07
N PRO A 265 -20.96 12.47 9.31
CA PRO A 265 -20.64 11.99 10.64
C PRO A 265 -20.43 13.18 11.60
N LEU A 266 -21.14 13.17 12.72
CA LEU A 266 -21.05 14.17 13.77
C LEU A 266 -19.63 14.20 14.34
N ARG A 267 -18.88 15.29 14.13
CA ARG A 267 -17.68 15.60 14.92
C ARG A 267 -18.13 16.03 16.31
N GLY A 268 -17.67 15.33 17.35
CA GLY A 268 -17.87 15.72 18.75
C GLY A 268 -17.25 17.09 19.06
N PRO A 269 -17.75 17.83 20.07
CA PRO A 269 -17.25 19.16 20.38
C PRO A 269 -15.86 19.10 21.03
N ALA A 270 -14.95 19.97 20.60
CA ALA A 270 -13.69 20.26 21.29
C ALA A 270 -13.93 21.26 22.45
N PRO A 271 -13.14 21.23 23.54
CA PRO A 271 -13.36 22.02 24.74
C PRO A 271 -12.86 23.46 24.58
N ASP A 272 -13.71 24.44 24.91
CA ASP A 272 -13.33 25.86 24.90
C ASP A 272 -12.59 26.27 26.18
N ALA A 273 -11.43 26.92 25.99
CA ALA A 273 -10.64 27.57 27.02
C ALA A 273 -11.16 29.01 27.29
N ALA A 274 -11.67 29.19 28.50
CA ALA A 274 -11.80 30.40 29.33
C ALA A 274 -11.54 31.81 28.74
N SER A 275 -12.54 32.70 28.88
CA SER A 275 -12.36 33.98 29.61
C SER A 275 -13.68 34.67 30.04
N VAL A 276 -13.94 34.62 31.36
CA VAL A 276 -14.33 35.70 32.30
C VAL A 276 -15.55 36.64 32.04
N SER A 277 -16.50 36.54 33.00
CA SER A 277 -17.39 37.58 33.59
C SER A 277 -18.59 38.06 32.75
N GLU A 278 -19.86 38.05 33.18
CA GLU A 278 -20.45 38.32 34.50
C GLU A 278 -21.93 37.85 34.52
N GLY A 279 -22.43 37.34 35.65
CA GLY A 279 -23.87 37.12 35.91
C GLY A 279 -24.34 35.66 35.97
N LYS A 280 -24.57 35.15 37.19
CA LYS A 280 -25.24 33.85 37.45
C LYS A 280 -26.65 33.83 36.82
N PRO A 281 -27.01 32.71 36.17
CA PRO A 281 -28.12 31.89 36.67
C PRO A 281 -27.71 30.42 36.85
N GLY A 282 -28.52 29.65 37.57
CA GLY A 282 -28.14 28.42 38.27
C GLY A 282 -27.47 27.35 37.41
N THR A 283 -26.37 26.79 37.95
CA THR A 283 -25.72 25.57 37.48
C THR A 283 -26.73 24.43 37.55
N ASP A 284 -27.03 23.80 36.40
CA ASP A 284 -27.86 22.61 36.34
C ASP A 284 -27.20 21.52 37.22
N PRO A 285 -27.90 20.85 38.15
CA PRO A 285 -27.35 19.77 38.96
C PRO A 285 -26.62 18.67 38.15
N PHE A 286 -26.86 18.61 36.84
CA PHE A 286 -26.11 17.76 35.91
C PHE A 286 -24.68 18.19 35.62
N ASP A 287 -24.44 19.50 35.48
CA ASP A 287 -23.13 20.17 35.42
C ASP A 287 -22.15 19.63 36.45
N ALA A 288 -22.67 19.57 37.68
CA ALA A 288 -21.96 19.13 38.86
C ALA A 288 -21.73 17.61 38.91
N PHE A 289 -22.61 16.81 38.30
CA PHE A 289 -22.53 15.35 38.34
C PHE A 289 -21.62 14.76 37.26
N ILE A 290 -21.52 15.37 36.07
CA ILE A 290 -20.70 14.84 34.96
C ILE A 290 -19.39 15.64 34.75
N GLY A 291 -19.34 16.93 35.06
CA GLY A 291 -18.26 17.78 34.55
C GLY A 291 -18.30 17.87 33.02
N SER A 292 -17.71 18.92 32.45
CA SER A 292 -17.77 19.16 31.00
C SER A 292 -17.30 17.92 30.20
N PRO A 293 -18.08 17.44 29.21
CA PRO A 293 -17.70 16.28 28.41
C PRO A 293 -16.81 16.70 27.24
N ALA A 294 -15.48 16.52 27.35
CA ALA A 294 -14.57 16.17 26.22
C ALA A 294 -13.08 16.09 26.66
N PRO A 295 -12.21 15.25 26.04
CA PRO A 295 -12.51 14.06 25.20
C PRO A 295 -11.61 12.80 25.42
N ASP A 296 -12.04 11.68 24.80
CA ASP A 296 -11.28 10.60 24.12
C ASP A 296 -11.09 9.17 24.69
N ASP A 297 -11.26 8.91 25.98
CA ASP A 297 -11.05 7.55 26.51
C ASP A 297 -12.27 7.00 27.28
N LEU A 298 -12.80 5.85 26.81
CA LEU A 298 -13.89 5.12 27.44
C LEU A 298 -13.51 4.77 28.88
N ASP A 299 -12.28 4.30 29.10
CA ASP A 299 -11.81 3.88 30.43
C ASP A 299 -11.81 5.06 31.42
N GLY A 300 -11.40 6.25 30.96
CA GLY A 300 -11.45 7.46 31.76
C GLY A 300 -12.89 7.88 32.12
N LEU A 301 -13.84 7.71 31.20
CA LEU A 301 -15.26 7.98 31.48
C LEU A 301 -15.81 6.97 32.49
N LEU A 302 -15.56 5.68 32.29
CA LEU A 302 -16.03 4.61 33.17
C LEU A 302 -15.47 4.74 34.58
N GLN A 303 -14.18 5.08 34.72
CA GLN A 303 -13.54 5.26 36.02
C GLN A 303 -14.14 6.44 36.80
N ARG A 304 -14.33 7.59 36.15
CA ARG A 304 -14.98 8.77 36.79
C ARG A 304 -16.41 8.48 37.20
N THR A 305 -17.15 7.75 36.36
CA THR A 305 -18.52 7.32 36.67
C THR A 305 -18.56 6.49 37.95
N VAL A 306 -17.66 5.52 38.08
CA VAL A 306 -17.60 4.63 39.24
C VAL A 306 -17.19 5.39 40.51
N GLU A 307 -16.20 6.28 40.41
CA GLU A 307 -15.78 7.13 41.54
C GLU A 307 -16.92 8.03 42.03
N ARG A 308 -17.64 8.68 41.12
CA ARG A 308 -18.78 9.52 41.51
C ARG A 308 -19.97 8.73 42.01
N ALA A 309 -20.22 7.54 41.49
CA ALA A 309 -21.28 6.67 41.99
C ALA A 309 -21.01 6.27 43.45
N ARG A 310 -19.74 5.93 43.76
CA ARG A 310 -19.29 5.68 45.13
C ARG A 310 -19.54 6.91 46.02
N ASP A 311 -19.05 8.07 45.60
CA ASP A 311 -19.10 9.29 46.42
C ASP A 311 -20.55 9.82 46.59
N MET A 312 -21.41 9.65 45.57
CA MET A 312 -22.83 10.05 45.61
C MET A 312 -23.63 9.28 46.66
N LEU A 313 -23.34 7.99 46.82
CA LEU A 313 -24.03 7.13 47.78
C LEU A 313 -23.26 6.95 49.09
N ASP A 314 -22.06 7.51 49.19
CA ASP A 314 -21.15 7.35 50.34
C ASP A 314 -20.92 5.86 50.63
N GLY A 315 -20.50 5.14 49.57
CA GLY A 315 -20.15 3.73 49.60
C GLY A 315 -18.64 3.49 49.73
N ASP A 316 -18.27 2.27 50.13
CA ASP A 316 -16.85 1.89 50.30
C ASP A 316 -16.23 1.41 48.97
N ALA A 317 -17.06 0.87 48.06
CA ALA A 317 -16.64 0.42 46.74
C ALA A 317 -17.72 0.66 45.67
N ALA A 318 -17.31 0.77 44.42
CA ALA A 318 -18.22 0.81 43.27
C ALA A 318 -17.61 0.09 42.07
N PHE A 319 -18.46 -0.36 41.15
CA PHE A 319 -18.06 -1.10 39.96
C PHE A 319 -19.03 -0.87 38.81
N LEU A 320 -18.51 -0.97 37.58
CA LEU A 320 -19.29 -0.89 36.36
C LEU A 320 -18.97 -2.08 35.47
N LEU A 321 -20.02 -2.73 35.02
CA LEU A 321 -20.04 -3.89 34.15
C LEU A 321 -20.61 -3.49 32.79
N LEU A 322 -19.99 -3.88 31.68
CA LEU A 322 -20.55 -3.72 30.32
C LEU A 322 -20.98 -5.06 29.74
N ALA A 323 -22.07 -5.08 28.98
CA ALA A 323 -22.53 -6.29 28.30
C ALA A 323 -21.63 -6.66 27.12
N THR A 324 -21.42 -7.96 26.89
CA THR A 324 -20.85 -8.47 25.64
C THR A 324 -21.77 -8.17 24.46
N ASP A 325 -21.26 -8.25 23.22
CA ASP A 325 -22.06 -7.95 22.01
C ASP A 325 -23.32 -8.83 21.86
N ASP A 326 -23.28 -10.05 22.38
CA ASP A 326 -24.37 -11.01 22.40
C ASP A 326 -25.30 -10.90 23.62
N GLU A 327 -25.04 -9.96 24.54
CA GLU A 327 -25.78 -9.72 25.78
C GLU A 327 -25.89 -10.94 26.73
N THR A 328 -24.98 -11.92 26.60
CA THR A 328 -24.99 -13.14 27.43
C THR A 328 -24.18 -12.96 28.71
N GLU A 329 -23.13 -12.14 28.67
CA GLU A 329 -22.18 -11.92 29.77
C GLU A 329 -21.99 -10.42 30.05
N LEU A 330 -21.61 -10.12 31.29
CA LEU A 330 -21.23 -8.80 31.79
C LEU A 330 -19.75 -8.83 32.18
N GLU A 331 -18.96 -7.92 31.63
CA GLU A 331 -17.53 -7.79 31.88
C GLU A 331 -17.25 -6.58 32.78
N VAL A 332 -16.43 -6.76 33.82
CA VAL A 332 -15.98 -5.65 34.67
C VAL A 332 -15.06 -4.74 33.87
N ARG A 333 -15.46 -3.48 33.68
CA ARG A 333 -14.67 -2.48 32.94
C ARG A 333 -14.10 -1.37 33.81
N ALA A 334 -14.73 -1.06 34.94
CA ALA A 334 -14.17 -0.12 35.91
C ALA A 334 -14.57 -0.50 37.35
N SER A 335 -13.69 -0.22 38.31
CA SER A 335 -13.97 -0.43 39.74
C SER A 335 -13.15 0.51 40.62
N THR A 336 -13.67 0.82 41.80
CA THR A 336 -12.97 1.57 42.84
C THR A 336 -13.27 0.94 44.21
N GLY A 337 -12.30 0.94 45.12
CA GLY A 337 -12.45 0.32 46.45
C GLY A 337 -12.45 -1.21 46.49
N LEU A 338 -12.14 -1.89 45.37
CA LEU A 338 -12.01 -3.35 45.28
C LEU A 338 -10.54 -3.79 45.10
N PRO A 339 -10.08 -4.93 45.66
CA PRO A 339 -8.70 -5.42 45.50
C PRO A 339 -8.34 -5.77 44.04
N SER A 340 -7.12 -5.37 43.62
CA SER A 340 -6.69 -5.39 42.21
C SER A 340 -6.60 -6.76 41.52
N ALA A 341 -6.49 -7.85 42.29
CA ALA A 341 -6.29 -9.21 41.77
C ALA A 341 -7.50 -9.80 41.00
N ARG A 342 -8.65 -9.10 40.95
CA ARG A 342 -9.86 -9.53 40.22
C ARG A 342 -10.29 -8.57 39.09
N GLN A 343 -9.51 -7.52 38.83
CA GLN A 343 -9.94 -6.35 38.04
C GLN A 343 -9.90 -6.51 36.52
N ARG A 344 -9.29 -7.57 35.97
CA ARG A 344 -9.17 -7.74 34.52
C ARG A 344 -9.97 -8.97 34.06
N PHE A 345 -11.07 -8.73 33.35
CA PHE A 345 -11.86 -9.71 32.60
C PHE A 345 -12.73 -10.70 33.42
N ALA A 346 -13.10 -10.37 34.66
CA ALA A 346 -14.11 -11.16 35.37
C ALA A 346 -15.46 -11.05 34.63
N ARG A 347 -15.89 -12.14 33.99
CA ARG A 347 -17.18 -12.23 33.29
C ARG A 347 -18.25 -12.82 34.20
N VAL A 348 -19.42 -12.19 34.23
CA VAL A 348 -20.58 -12.62 35.02
C VAL A 348 -21.72 -12.89 34.05
N PRO A 349 -22.35 -14.08 34.06
CA PRO A 349 -23.49 -14.33 33.19
C PRO A 349 -24.68 -13.43 33.55
N VAL A 350 -25.39 -12.91 32.55
CA VAL A 350 -26.53 -11.98 32.74
C VAL A 350 -27.70 -12.60 33.51
N GLU A 351 -27.85 -13.93 33.49
CA GLU A 351 -28.98 -14.67 34.09
C GLU A 351 -28.60 -15.63 35.25
N ALA A 352 -27.43 -15.50 35.88
CA ALA A 352 -26.95 -16.49 36.86
C ALA A 352 -27.65 -16.51 38.25
N GLY A 353 -28.65 -15.67 38.51
CA GLY A 353 -29.26 -15.52 39.83
C GLY A 353 -30.40 -16.49 40.14
N THR A 354 -30.25 -17.38 41.12
CA THR A 354 -31.36 -18.13 41.73
C THR A 354 -32.21 -17.20 42.62
N GLY A 355 -33.21 -16.52 42.07
CA GLY A 355 -34.19 -15.77 42.88
C GLY A 355 -35.04 -14.73 42.13
N ARG A 356 -36.18 -14.36 42.73
CA ARG A 356 -37.20 -13.41 42.19
C ARG A 356 -36.71 -11.96 41.96
N TYR A 357 -35.48 -11.63 42.37
CA TYR A 357 -34.87 -10.29 42.30
C TYR A 357 -33.50 -10.27 41.58
N GLY A 358 -33.11 -11.36 40.89
CA GLY A 358 -31.77 -11.55 40.33
C GLY A 358 -31.61 -11.20 38.84
N SER A 359 -32.42 -10.28 38.30
CA SER A 359 -32.25 -9.85 36.91
C SER A 359 -31.32 -8.65 36.85
N ALA A 360 -30.21 -8.77 36.11
CA ALA A 360 -29.34 -7.63 35.79
C ALA A 360 -30.07 -6.51 35.02
N ARG A 361 -31.33 -6.74 34.61
CA ARG A 361 -32.21 -5.77 33.94
C ARG A 361 -33.09 -4.96 34.90
N MET A 362 -33.02 -5.19 36.21
CA MET A 362 -33.77 -4.42 37.21
C MET A 362 -32.86 -3.89 38.31
N PRO A 363 -33.18 -2.73 38.91
CA PRO A 363 -32.54 -2.30 40.15
C PRO A 363 -32.65 -3.38 41.21
N SER A 364 -31.54 -3.69 41.89
CA SER A 364 -31.50 -4.63 43.00
C SER A 364 -30.82 -4.00 44.21
N VAL A 365 -31.39 -4.26 45.39
CA VAL A 365 -30.85 -3.80 46.67
C VAL A 365 -30.70 -5.02 47.57
N HIS A 366 -29.48 -5.24 48.02
CA HIS A 366 -29.15 -6.26 49.00
C HIS A 366 -28.67 -5.58 50.27
N GLU A 367 -29.55 -5.55 51.27
CA GLU A 367 -29.27 -4.96 52.59
C GLU A 367 -28.21 -5.76 53.36
N ASP A 368 -28.17 -7.09 53.20
CA ASP A 368 -27.11 -7.91 53.78
C ASP A 368 -26.76 -9.10 52.85
N LEU A 369 -25.55 -9.09 52.28
CA LEU A 369 -25.00 -10.11 51.39
C LEU A 369 -24.74 -11.44 52.11
N SER A 370 -24.69 -11.46 53.44
CA SER A 370 -24.60 -12.71 54.21
C SER A 370 -25.91 -13.51 54.21
N VAL A 371 -27.05 -12.85 53.97
CA VAL A 371 -28.38 -13.48 53.95
C VAL A 371 -28.64 -14.19 52.61
N VAL A 372 -28.04 -13.70 51.52
CA VAL A 372 -28.12 -14.31 50.18
C VAL A 372 -26.71 -14.42 49.58
N PRO A 373 -25.91 -15.42 50.01
CA PRO A 373 -24.56 -15.62 49.48
C PRO A 373 -24.61 -15.86 47.96
N GLY A 374 -23.78 -15.13 47.21
CA GLY A 374 -23.72 -15.25 45.74
C GLY A 374 -24.66 -14.31 44.97
N ALA A 375 -25.41 -13.42 45.65
CA ALA A 375 -26.21 -12.38 44.98
C ALA A 375 -25.36 -11.43 44.12
N ALA A 376 -24.11 -11.18 44.53
CA ALA A 376 -23.12 -10.42 43.75
C ALA A 376 -21.79 -11.19 43.72
N PRO A 377 -21.55 -12.08 42.74
CA PRO A 377 -20.36 -12.94 42.69
C PRO A 377 -19.04 -12.16 42.76
N LEU A 378 -19.01 -10.96 42.19
CA LEU A 378 -17.85 -10.06 42.19
C LEU A 378 -17.39 -9.66 43.61
N LEU A 379 -18.32 -9.57 44.57
CA LEU A 379 -18.08 -9.10 45.95
C LEU A 379 -17.77 -10.24 46.94
N ASN A 380 -17.76 -11.50 46.49
CA ASN A 380 -17.51 -12.63 47.39
C ASN A 380 -16.09 -12.58 47.99
N GLY A 381 -16.00 -12.47 49.31
CA GLY A 381 -14.72 -12.43 50.03
C GLY A 381 -14.02 -11.06 50.04
N THR A 382 -14.71 -9.97 49.65
CA THR A 382 -14.16 -8.60 49.72
C THR A 382 -14.44 -7.88 51.04
N GLY A 383 -15.29 -8.45 51.90
CA GLY A 383 -15.72 -7.83 53.17
C GLY A 383 -16.98 -6.96 53.06
N MET A 384 -17.48 -6.72 51.85
CA MET A 384 -18.70 -5.93 51.61
C MET A 384 -19.94 -6.66 52.12
N ARG A 385 -20.83 -5.93 52.80
CA ARG A 385 -22.04 -6.47 53.40
C ARG A 385 -23.33 -5.98 52.77
N SER A 386 -23.37 -4.84 52.11
CA SER A 386 -24.55 -4.39 51.37
C SER A 386 -24.16 -3.89 49.98
N VAL A 387 -25.08 -4.00 49.02
CA VAL A 387 -24.88 -3.53 47.64
C VAL A 387 -26.18 -3.10 47.00
N VAL A 388 -26.10 -2.04 46.20
CA VAL A 388 -27.15 -1.64 45.27
C VAL A 388 -26.60 -1.70 43.85
N THR A 389 -27.35 -2.31 42.94
CA THR A 389 -27.00 -2.38 41.52
C THR A 389 -28.17 -1.89 40.67
N VAL A 390 -27.85 -1.19 39.59
CA VAL A 390 -28.83 -0.68 38.64
C VAL A 390 -28.39 -1.01 37.21
N PRO A 391 -29.34 -1.30 36.30
CA PRO A 391 -29.04 -1.50 34.89
C PRO A 391 -28.71 -0.17 34.18
N LEU A 392 -27.76 -0.24 33.25
CA LEU A 392 -27.57 0.76 32.21
C LEU A 392 -28.38 0.33 30.98
N LYS A 393 -29.32 1.17 30.55
CA LYS A 393 -30.18 0.87 29.39
C LYS A 393 -30.18 2.02 28.39
N VAL A 394 -30.10 1.65 27.11
CA VAL A 394 -30.29 2.58 25.99
C VAL A 394 -31.36 1.99 25.08
N GLU A 395 -32.43 2.75 24.83
CA GLU A 395 -33.58 2.33 24.00
C GLU A 395 -34.19 0.97 24.40
N GLY A 396 -34.11 0.61 25.70
CA GLY A 396 -34.64 -0.65 26.24
C GLY A 396 -33.66 -1.83 26.19
N ARG A 397 -32.48 -1.67 25.57
CA ARG A 397 -31.38 -2.65 25.53
C ARG A 397 -30.50 -2.56 26.77
N LEU A 398 -30.05 -3.69 27.33
CA LEU A 398 -29.13 -3.70 28.48
C LEU A 398 -27.69 -3.49 27.98
N THR A 399 -27.11 -2.32 28.25
CA THR A 399 -25.73 -2.00 27.84
C THR A 399 -24.72 -2.31 28.94
N GLY A 400 -25.17 -2.41 30.20
CA GLY A 400 -24.32 -2.72 31.33
C GLY A 400 -25.03 -2.66 32.69
N SER A 401 -24.26 -2.67 33.77
CA SER A 401 -24.76 -2.49 35.14
C SER A 401 -23.78 -1.66 35.98
N LEU A 402 -24.32 -0.77 36.80
CA LEU A 402 -23.57 0.06 37.76
C LEU A 402 -23.92 -0.39 39.18
N GLY A 403 -22.91 -0.62 40.01
CA GLY A 403 -23.09 -1.07 41.38
C GLY A 403 -22.27 -0.28 42.39
N VAL A 404 -22.82 -0.11 43.60
CA VAL A 404 -22.15 0.51 44.75
C VAL A 404 -22.34 -0.39 45.96
N ALA A 405 -21.26 -0.66 46.68
CA ALA A 405 -21.20 -1.58 47.82
C ALA A 405 -20.66 -0.88 49.07
N ALA A 406 -21.03 -1.40 50.24
CA ALA A 406 -20.55 -0.93 51.54
C ALA A 406 -20.24 -2.09 52.49
N GLU A 407 -19.31 -1.88 53.41
CA GLU A 407 -18.95 -2.82 54.48
C GLU A 407 -20.02 -2.89 55.58
N ALA A 408 -20.88 -1.88 55.68
CA ALA A 408 -22.01 -1.86 56.62
C ALA A 408 -23.25 -2.59 56.02
N PRO A 409 -23.96 -3.41 56.81
CA PRO A 409 -25.27 -3.93 56.42
C PRO A 409 -26.36 -2.84 56.50
N GLY A 410 -27.41 -2.96 55.69
CA GLY A 410 -28.58 -2.08 55.71
C GLY A 410 -28.31 -0.64 55.21
N ARG A 411 -27.19 -0.40 54.52
CA ARG A 411 -26.76 0.94 54.08
C ARG A 411 -27.59 1.51 52.92
N TYR A 412 -28.13 0.63 52.08
CA TYR A 412 -28.85 0.99 50.87
C TYR A 412 -30.30 0.51 50.95
N SER A 413 -31.22 1.36 50.48
CA SER A 413 -32.64 1.11 50.34
C SER A 413 -33.08 1.35 48.89
N ASN A 414 -34.37 1.23 48.63
CA ASN A 414 -34.95 1.57 47.32
C ASN A 414 -34.76 3.06 46.96
N GLU A 415 -34.58 3.95 47.93
CA GLU A 415 -34.32 5.37 47.66
C GLU A 415 -32.93 5.57 47.03
N GLU A 416 -31.90 4.92 47.56
CA GLU A 416 -30.56 4.92 46.98
C GLU A 416 -30.51 4.26 45.60
N ALA A 417 -31.29 3.19 45.39
CA ALA A 417 -31.43 2.57 44.08
C ALA A 417 -32.05 3.52 43.04
N LEU A 418 -33.05 4.32 43.42
CA LEU A 418 -33.64 5.32 42.53
C LEU A 418 -32.64 6.44 42.19
N ARG A 419 -31.85 6.90 43.17
CA ARG A 419 -30.80 7.90 42.93
C ARG A 419 -29.72 7.36 41.99
N LEU A 420 -29.29 6.12 42.20
CA LEU A 420 -28.31 5.45 41.32
C LEU A 420 -28.87 5.18 39.93
N GLN A 421 -30.15 4.79 39.81
CA GLN A 421 -30.79 4.58 38.50
C GLN A 421 -30.88 5.88 37.72
N PHE A 422 -31.24 7.00 38.37
CA PHE A 422 -31.28 8.30 37.70
C PHE A 422 -29.90 8.72 37.20
N ALA A 423 -28.84 8.45 37.96
CA ALA A 423 -27.48 8.65 37.49
C ALA A 423 -27.16 7.72 36.30
N ALA A 424 -27.50 6.44 36.40
CA ALA A 424 -27.29 5.41 35.37
C ALA A 424 -27.98 5.75 34.04
N ASP A 425 -29.24 6.18 34.07
CA ASP A 425 -30.01 6.53 32.86
C ASP A 425 -29.36 7.71 32.11
N ARG A 426 -28.80 8.68 32.83
CA ARG A 426 -28.17 9.86 32.22
C ARG A 426 -26.78 9.58 31.65
N ILE A 427 -26.06 8.61 32.19
CA ILE A 427 -24.74 8.22 31.68
C ILE A 427 -24.82 7.09 30.63
N ALA A 428 -25.89 6.31 30.60
CA ALA A 428 -26.01 5.13 29.73
C ALA A 428 -25.78 5.47 28.25
N LEU A 429 -26.36 6.58 27.78
CA LEU A 429 -26.15 7.05 26.40
C LEU A 429 -24.71 7.48 26.15
N ALA A 430 -24.05 8.12 27.11
CA ALA A 430 -22.65 8.56 26.97
C ALA A 430 -21.68 7.38 26.97
N VAL A 431 -21.90 6.38 27.83
CA VAL A 431 -21.15 5.12 27.88
C VAL A 431 -21.32 4.36 26.56
N GLU A 432 -22.55 4.22 26.06
CA GLU A 432 -22.82 3.55 24.79
C GLU A 432 -22.20 4.29 23.60
N SER A 433 -22.32 5.62 23.56
CA SER A 433 -21.72 6.44 22.49
C SER A 433 -20.20 6.35 22.49
N ALA A 434 -19.56 6.34 23.67
CA ALA A 434 -18.12 6.19 23.81
C ALA A 434 -17.65 4.80 23.37
N ARG A 435 -18.37 3.73 23.76
CA ARG A 435 -18.11 2.36 23.30
C ARG A 435 -18.23 2.22 21.79
N LEU A 436 -19.33 2.72 21.19
CA LEU A 436 -19.52 2.69 19.74
C LEU A 436 -18.43 3.49 19.01
N GLY A 437 -18.01 4.63 19.58
CA GLY A 437 -16.90 5.42 19.06
C GLY A 437 -15.55 4.69 19.12
N GLU A 438 -15.26 3.95 20.18
CA GLU A 438 -14.07 3.10 20.26
C GLU A 438 -14.11 1.94 19.25
N LEU A 439 -15.24 1.26 19.13
CA LEU A 439 -15.44 0.19 18.15
C LEU A 439 -15.25 0.69 16.71
N GLU A 440 -15.83 1.85 16.38
CA GLU A 440 -15.68 2.48 15.07
C GLU A 440 -14.23 2.92 14.80
N ARG A 441 -13.54 3.48 15.82
CA ARG A 441 -12.11 3.81 15.70
C ARG A 441 -11.25 2.55 15.44
N LEU A 442 -11.48 1.47 16.18
CA LEU A 442 -10.80 0.19 15.99
C LEU A 442 -11.07 -0.39 14.59
N ARG A 443 -12.31 -0.32 14.11
CA ARG A 443 -12.69 -0.78 12.77
C ARG A 443 -12.01 0.04 11.67
N ARG A 444 -11.99 1.38 11.81
CA ARG A 444 -11.27 2.26 10.88
C ARG A 444 -9.77 2.00 10.89
N GLY A 445 -9.18 1.83 12.07
CA GLY A 445 -7.77 1.45 12.20
C GLY A 445 -7.45 0.14 11.50
N SER A 446 -8.30 -0.87 11.68
CA SER A 446 -8.17 -2.18 11.02
C SER A 446 -8.26 -2.09 9.49
N LEU A 447 -9.21 -1.30 8.96
CA LEU A 447 -9.33 -1.08 7.52
C LEU A 447 -8.14 -0.32 6.96
N SER A 448 -7.68 0.73 7.64
CA SER A 448 -6.49 1.50 7.22
C SER A 448 -5.26 0.60 7.19
N PHE A 449 -5.05 -0.22 8.22
CA PHE A 449 -3.97 -1.19 8.29
C PHE A 449 -4.01 -2.18 7.11
N LEU A 450 -5.19 -2.72 6.80
CA LEU A 450 -5.33 -3.67 5.70
C LEU A 450 -5.10 -3.03 4.33
N VAL A 451 -5.52 -1.78 4.12
CA VAL A 451 -5.26 -1.05 2.87
C VAL A 451 -3.76 -0.80 2.71
N GLU A 452 -3.10 -0.27 3.75
CA GLU A 452 -1.65 -0.06 3.74
C GLU A 452 -0.88 -1.36 3.51
N ALA A 453 -1.30 -2.45 4.17
CA ALA A 453 -0.70 -3.76 3.96
C ALA A 453 -0.89 -4.29 2.54
N SER A 454 -2.04 -4.05 1.93
CA SER A 454 -2.29 -4.39 0.54
C SER A 454 -1.38 -3.62 -0.42
N ASP A 455 -1.23 -2.32 -0.22
CA ASP A 455 -0.41 -1.47 -1.07
C ASP A 455 1.08 -1.86 -0.97
N LEU A 456 1.58 -2.08 0.25
CA LEU A 456 2.97 -2.49 0.49
C LEU A 456 3.28 -3.89 -0.06
N LEU A 457 2.38 -4.85 0.13
CA LEU A 457 2.58 -6.23 -0.33
C LEU A 457 2.38 -6.38 -1.84
N ALA A 458 1.52 -5.56 -2.47
CA ALA A 458 1.31 -5.60 -3.91
C ALA A 458 2.46 -4.97 -4.71
N GLY A 459 3.16 -3.98 -4.12
CA GLY A 459 4.25 -3.27 -4.78
C GLY A 459 5.57 -4.03 -4.88
N THR A 460 5.70 -5.21 -4.25
CA THR A 460 6.92 -6.01 -4.27
C THR A 460 6.72 -7.35 -4.99
N LEU A 461 7.68 -7.70 -5.85
CA LEU A 461 7.76 -9.00 -6.53
C LEU A 461 8.92 -9.86 -6.00
N ASP A 462 9.61 -9.39 -4.94
CA ASP A 462 10.70 -10.09 -4.31
C ASP A 462 10.22 -10.85 -3.07
N ARG A 463 10.58 -12.13 -2.99
CA ARG A 463 10.10 -13.01 -1.93
C ARG A 463 10.61 -12.58 -0.55
N ASP A 464 11.89 -12.23 -0.44
CA ASP A 464 12.52 -11.94 0.86
C ASP A 464 12.05 -10.58 1.40
N GLN A 465 11.88 -9.59 0.52
CA GLN A 465 11.23 -8.32 0.85
C GLN A 465 9.79 -8.52 1.30
N THR A 466 9.00 -9.34 0.59
CA THR A 466 7.62 -9.66 0.98
C THR A 466 7.56 -10.24 2.39
N LEU A 467 8.46 -11.18 2.71
CA LEU A 467 8.56 -11.79 4.05
C LEU A 467 8.89 -10.74 5.13
N ALA A 468 9.84 -9.85 4.85
CA ALA A 468 10.25 -8.79 5.77
C ALA A 468 9.12 -7.77 6.01
N LEU A 469 8.44 -7.30 4.96
CA LEU A 469 7.31 -6.38 5.06
C LEU A 469 6.16 -7.01 5.86
N MET A 470 5.81 -8.27 5.58
CA MET A 470 4.79 -8.98 6.35
C MET A 470 5.15 -9.02 7.84
N ALA A 471 6.40 -9.32 8.17
CA ALA A 471 6.86 -9.36 9.55
C ALA A 471 6.80 -7.97 10.22
N GLN A 472 7.22 -6.91 9.52
CA GLN A 472 7.21 -5.52 10.00
C GLN A 472 5.82 -4.94 10.21
N MET A 473 4.83 -5.35 9.40
CA MET A 473 3.44 -4.94 9.63
C MET A 473 2.80 -5.68 10.81
N THR A 474 3.24 -6.91 11.02
CA THR A 474 2.76 -7.76 12.12
C THR A 474 3.34 -7.33 13.46
N VAL A 475 4.61 -6.95 13.52
CA VAL A 475 5.32 -6.55 14.74
C VAL A 475 5.67 -5.06 14.66
N PRO A 476 5.20 -4.21 15.59
CA PRO A 476 4.57 -4.55 16.88
C PRO A 476 3.03 -4.58 16.89
N THR A 477 2.37 -4.32 15.75
CA THR A 477 0.93 -4.01 15.69
C THR A 477 0.02 -5.15 16.16
N LEU A 478 0.32 -6.39 15.75
CA LEU A 478 -0.50 -7.57 16.02
C LEU A 478 0.13 -8.46 17.09
N ALA A 479 1.46 -8.53 17.14
CA ALA A 479 2.20 -9.42 18.02
C ALA A 479 3.56 -8.84 18.43
N THR A 480 4.13 -9.34 19.53
CA THR A 480 5.47 -8.97 20.01
C THR A 480 6.57 -9.65 19.20
N TRP A 481 6.26 -10.81 18.62
CA TRP A 481 7.13 -11.49 17.67
C TRP A 481 6.33 -12.26 16.64
N CYS A 482 6.96 -12.49 15.49
CA CYS A 482 6.42 -13.31 14.42
C CYS A 482 7.49 -14.22 13.80
N ALA A 483 7.03 -15.32 13.23
CA ALA A 483 7.87 -16.24 12.48
C ALA A 483 7.12 -16.73 11.24
N VAL A 484 7.83 -16.83 10.12
CA VAL A 484 7.27 -17.24 8.84
C VAL A 484 7.92 -18.53 8.39
N TYR A 485 7.08 -19.54 8.20
CA TYR A 485 7.46 -20.82 7.61
C TYR A 485 7.01 -20.84 6.17
N THR A 486 7.86 -21.28 5.25
CA THR A 486 7.47 -21.48 3.85
C THR A 486 7.61 -22.93 3.46
N ILE A 487 6.85 -23.32 2.44
CA ILE A 487 6.78 -24.68 1.93
C ILE A 487 7.20 -24.63 0.46
N ALA A 488 8.30 -25.30 0.12
CA ALA A 488 8.79 -25.38 -1.24
C ALA A 488 7.78 -26.11 -2.14
N ASP A 489 7.44 -27.35 -1.79
CA ASP A 489 6.44 -28.17 -2.49
C ASP A 489 5.48 -28.82 -1.50
N GLN A 490 4.30 -29.28 -1.95
CA GLN A 490 3.28 -29.87 -1.06
C GLN A 490 3.75 -31.12 -0.31
N SER A 491 4.82 -31.78 -0.76
CA SER A 491 5.46 -32.92 -0.10
C SER A 491 6.61 -32.53 0.83
N SER A 492 7.01 -31.25 0.83
CA SER A 492 8.14 -30.75 1.62
C SER A 492 7.68 -30.34 3.02
N GLU A 493 8.55 -30.54 4.00
CA GLU A 493 8.33 -30.01 5.35
C GLU A 493 8.44 -28.47 5.36
N PRO A 494 7.63 -27.76 6.17
CA PRO A 494 7.77 -26.33 6.34
C PRO A 494 9.13 -25.96 6.93
N TYR A 495 9.81 -24.96 6.37
CA TYR A 495 11.08 -24.46 6.92
C TYR A 495 10.97 -23.00 7.33
N LEU A 496 11.67 -22.67 8.43
CA LEU A 496 11.69 -21.33 8.99
C LEU A 496 12.46 -20.38 8.05
N SER A 497 11.73 -19.46 7.44
CA SER A 497 12.27 -18.52 6.44
C SER A 497 12.59 -17.16 7.06
N TYR A 498 11.74 -16.67 7.96
CA TYR A 498 11.89 -15.35 8.56
C TYR A 498 11.44 -15.34 10.02
N VAL A 499 12.09 -14.52 10.84
CA VAL A 499 11.76 -14.31 12.27
C VAL A 499 11.97 -12.85 12.59
N LEU A 500 11.00 -12.25 13.28
CA LEU A 500 11.12 -10.89 13.81
C LEU A 500 10.60 -10.85 15.24
N HIS A 501 11.24 -10.02 16.06
CA HIS A 501 10.83 -9.72 17.42
C HIS A 501 10.92 -8.19 17.59
N GLU A 502 10.02 -7.60 18.37
CA GLU A 502 9.99 -6.15 18.65
C GLU A 502 11.33 -5.65 19.23
N ASP A 503 11.89 -6.41 20.16
CA ASP A 503 13.26 -6.30 20.67
C ASP A 503 14.28 -7.07 19.79
N GLU A 504 15.19 -6.34 19.12
CA GLU A 504 16.20 -6.88 18.22
C GLU A 504 17.15 -7.89 18.89
N GLU A 505 17.47 -7.71 20.18
CA GLU A 505 18.38 -8.59 20.92
C GLU A 505 17.81 -10.01 21.10
N ARG A 506 16.49 -10.17 20.92
CA ARG A 506 15.79 -11.45 21.11
C ARG A 506 15.62 -12.26 19.84
N ILE A 507 15.90 -11.68 18.66
CA ILE A 507 15.69 -12.34 17.37
C ILE A 507 16.51 -13.63 17.26
N ASP A 508 17.79 -13.59 17.60
CA ASP A 508 18.67 -14.76 17.51
C ASP A 508 18.26 -15.88 18.48
N GLY A 509 17.88 -15.52 19.70
CA GLY A 509 17.39 -16.47 20.70
C GLY A 509 16.09 -17.14 20.28
N LEU A 510 15.16 -16.36 19.74
CA LEU A 510 13.88 -16.85 19.20
C LEU A 510 14.10 -17.77 18.00
N LYS A 511 14.94 -17.36 17.04
CA LYS A 511 15.28 -18.17 15.86
C LYS A 511 15.92 -19.51 16.27
N ALA A 512 16.84 -19.50 17.23
CA ALA A 512 17.48 -20.71 17.73
C ALA A 512 16.51 -21.65 18.46
N LEU A 513 15.52 -21.10 19.16
CA LEU A 513 14.47 -21.88 19.82
C LEU A 513 13.52 -22.51 18.79
N LEU A 514 12.97 -21.72 17.87
CA LEU A 514 12.02 -22.18 16.86
C LEU A 514 12.64 -23.22 15.91
N SER A 515 13.94 -23.08 15.58
CA SER A 515 14.65 -24.06 14.73
C SER A 515 14.79 -25.45 15.37
N ARG A 516 14.51 -25.62 16.66
CA ARG A 516 14.58 -26.90 17.39
C ARG A 516 13.22 -27.55 17.61
N ILE A 517 12.15 -26.86 17.23
CA ILE A 517 10.78 -27.32 17.42
C ILE A 517 10.26 -27.81 16.08
N ALA A 518 9.56 -28.93 16.06
CA ALA A 518 8.89 -29.39 14.85
C ALA A 518 7.80 -28.36 14.47
N PRO A 519 7.79 -27.85 13.23
CA PRO A 519 6.78 -26.91 12.79
C PRO A 519 5.39 -27.56 12.85
N PRO A 520 4.32 -26.77 13.06
CA PRO A 520 2.96 -27.29 13.10
C PRO A 520 2.53 -27.83 11.73
N ASP A 521 1.58 -28.78 11.71
CA ASP A 521 1.09 -29.34 10.46
C ASP A 521 0.44 -28.26 9.57
N PRO A 522 0.79 -28.20 8.27
CA PRO A 522 0.24 -27.23 7.34
C PRO A 522 -1.17 -27.64 6.90
N VAL A 523 -2.15 -27.30 7.75
CA VAL A 523 -3.57 -27.58 7.48
C VAL A 523 -4.16 -26.42 6.68
N PRO A 524 -4.90 -26.67 5.58
CA PRO A 524 -5.51 -25.63 4.74
C PRO A 524 -6.72 -24.94 5.37
N THR A 525 -7.14 -25.35 6.57
CA THR A 525 -8.29 -24.78 7.28
C THR A 525 -7.99 -23.33 7.67
N PRO A 526 -8.78 -22.35 7.18
CA PRO A 526 -8.64 -20.95 7.57
C PRO A 526 -8.82 -20.76 9.08
N GLY A 527 -8.25 -19.68 9.60
CA GLY A 527 -8.34 -19.30 11.02
C GLY A 527 -7.07 -19.54 11.81
N ALA A 528 -6.90 -18.75 12.87
CA ALA A 528 -5.79 -18.86 13.80
C ALA A 528 -5.95 -20.10 14.68
N ARG A 529 -4.88 -20.87 14.84
CA ARG A 529 -4.82 -22.05 15.72
C ARG A 529 -3.78 -21.84 16.81
N VAL A 530 -4.12 -22.17 18.05
CA VAL A 530 -3.18 -22.12 19.17
C VAL A 530 -2.09 -23.18 18.98
N TRP A 531 -0.83 -22.79 19.20
CA TRP A 531 0.33 -23.65 19.13
C TRP A 531 1.16 -23.58 20.42
N GLY A 532 1.01 -24.58 21.29
CA GLY A 532 1.65 -24.58 22.62
C GLY A 532 3.13 -24.95 22.64
N ALA A 533 3.68 -25.54 21.57
CA ALA A 533 5.04 -26.07 21.57
C ALA A 533 6.14 -25.03 21.85
N PRO A 534 6.07 -23.78 21.31
CA PRO A 534 7.05 -22.74 21.64
C PRO A 534 7.05 -22.36 23.12
N ALA A 535 5.86 -22.21 23.72
CA ALA A 535 5.73 -21.89 25.14
C ALA A 535 6.26 -23.02 26.04
N GLU A 536 5.97 -24.29 25.70
CA GLU A 536 6.51 -25.45 26.40
C GLU A 536 8.03 -25.55 26.29
N ALA A 537 8.58 -25.32 25.09
CA ALA A 537 10.02 -25.35 24.84
C ALA A 537 10.76 -24.22 25.59
N ALA A 538 10.17 -23.02 25.60
CA ALA A 538 10.62 -21.87 26.37
C ALA A 538 10.64 -22.19 27.87
N HIS A 539 9.56 -22.75 28.41
CA HIS A 539 9.45 -23.13 29.81
C HIS A 539 10.48 -24.20 30.21
N GLN A 540 10.66 -25.24 29.37
CA GLN A 540 11.69 -26.25 29.59
C GLN A 540 13.12 -25.70 29.53
N ALA A 541 13.40 -24.76 28.62
CA ALA A 541 14.70 -24.10 28.52
C ALA A 541 15.00 -23.26 29.77
N ALA A 542 14.01 -22.52 30.27
CA ALA A 542 14.12 -21.79 31.54
C ALA A 542 14.40 -22.73 32.72
N LEU A 543 13.60 -23.81 32.87
CA LEU A 543 13.78 -24.81 33.93
C LEU A 543 15.18 -25.44 33.90
N ARG A 544 15.66 -25.85 32.72
CA ARG A 544 17.03 -26.42 32.57
C ARG A 544 18.10 -25.41 32.96
N THR A 545 17.90 -24.14 32.64
CA THR A 545 18.84 -23.05 32.98
C THR A 545 18.83 -22.78 34.48
N SER A 546 17.67 -22.75 35.13
CA SER A 546 17.53 -22.62 36.59
C SER A 546 18.12 -23.81 37.35
N MET A 547 17.95 -25.04 36.85
CA MET A 547 18.56 -26.23 37.46
C MET A 547 20.10 -26.19 37.37
N ARG A 548 20.63 -25.68 36.25
CA ARG A 548 22.08 -25.48 36.08
C ARG A 548 22.63 -24.40 37.01
N SER A 549 21.90 -23.31 37.25
CA SER A 549 22.32 -22.26 38.19
C SER A 549 22.28 -22.71 39.65
N LEU A 550 21.44 -23.70 39.99
CA LEU A 550 21.36 -24.34 41.30
C LEU A 550 22.41 -25.44 41.54
N GLY A 551 23.34 -25.69 40.60
CA GLY A 551 24.42 -26.67 40.76
C GLY A 551 23.99 -28.14 40.62
N LEU A 552 22.80 -28.40 40.08
CA LEU A 552 22.31 -29.74 39.76
C LEU A 552 22.65 -30.10 38.30
N GLY A 553 23.93 -30.21 37.97
CA GLY A 553 24.44 -30.56 36.62
C GLY A 553 25.95 -30.37 36.46
N GLU A 554 26.55 -30.99 35.42
CA GLU A 554 27.99 -30.97 35.12
C GLU A 554 28.62 -29.55 35.04
N PRO A 555 29.94 -29.40 35.35
CA PRO A 555 30.56 -28.11 35.64
C PRO A 555 30.71 -27.20 34.40
N PRO A 556 30.84 -25.88 34.59
CA PRO A 556 30.58 -24.90 33.55
C PRO A 556 31.75 -24.72 32.58
N ARG A 557 31.47 -24.64 31.27
CA ARG A 557 32.27 -23.87 30.32
C ARG A 557 31.63 -22.50 30.18
N LEU A 558 32.45 -21.46 30.29
CA LEU A 558 32.15 -20.02 30.16
C LEU A 558 30.93 -19.77 29.24
N SER A 559 29.88 -19.12 29.75
CA SER A 559 28.70 -18.82 28.93
C SER A 559 27.95 -17.60 29.44
N THR A 560 27.93 -16.58 28.60
CA THR A 560 27.04 -15.41 28.54
C THR A 560 25.54 -15.78 28.34
N GLY A 561 25.12 -17.01 28.66
CA GLY A 561 23.86 -17.62 28.18
C GLY A 561 22.71 -17.79 29.18
N ILE A 562 22.92 -17.54 30.48
CA ILE A 562 21.86 -17.73 31.49
C ILE A 562 20.77 -16.67 31.36
N GLY A 563 21.16 -15.39 31.22
CA GLY A 563 20.24 -14.27 31.09
C GLY A 563 19.42 -14.32 29.80
N THR A 564 20.07 -14.64 28.68
CA THR A 564 19.41 -14.76 27.37
C THR A 564 18.40 -15.90 27.33
N SER A 565 18.70 -17.08 27.86
CA SER A 565 17.73 -18.20 27.86
C SER A 565 16.48 -17.94 28.72
N LEU A 566 16.62 -17.25 29.85
CA LEU A 566 15.49 -16.86 30.70
C LEU A 566 14.69 -15.71 30.08
N ALA A 567 15.36 -14.74 29.45
CA ALA A 567 14.72 -13.63 28.73
C ALA A 567 13.92 -14.11 27.51
N THR A 568 14.49 -15.02 26.69
CA THR A 568 13.76 -15.66 25.59
C THR A 568 12.55 -16.43 26.09
N ALA A 569 12.66 -17.12 27.24
CA ALA A 569 11.53 -17.86 27.79
C ALA A 569 10.38 -16.95 28.25
N SER A 570 10.66 -15.80 28.84
CA SER A 570 9.64 -14.80 29.21
C SER A 570 8.97 -14.18 27.98
N ALA A 571 9.73 -13.98 26.90
CA ALA A 571 9.27 -13.38 25.64
C ALA A 571 8.37 -14.31 24.80
N VAL A 572 8.59 -15.63 24.91
CA VAL A 572 7.93 -16.66 24.10
C VAL A 572 6.92 -17.50 24.91
N GLY A 573 6.87 -17.31 26.24
CA GLY A 573 6.08 -18.12 27.17
C GLY A 573 4.57 -17.82 27.22
N GLY A 574 4.07 -16.86 26.43
CA GLY A 574 2.66 -16.53 26.33
C GLY A 574 1.90 -17.29 25.26
N GLU A 575 0.74 -16.76 24.85
CA GLU A 575 -0.05 -17.36 23.79
C GLU A 575 0.68 -17.26 22.43
N THR A 576 0.70 -18.36 21.69
CA THR A 576 1.22 -18.43 20.32
C THR A 576 0.14 -18.97 19.40
N VAL A 577 -0.07 -18.30 18.28
CA VAL A 577 -1.06 -18.68 17.27
C VAL A 577 -0.41 -18.84 15.90
N VAL A 578 -0.97 -19.73 15.09
CA VAL A 578 -0.48 -20.07 13.76
C VAL A 578 -1.60 -19.89 12.75
N LEU A 579 -1.32 -19.13 11.70
CA LEU A 579 -2.22 -18.86 10.59
C LEU A 579 -1.64 -19.47 9.31
N PRO A 580 -2.43 -20.24 8.53
CA PRO A 580 -1.94 -20.80 7.28
C PRO A 580 -1.87 -19.71 6.19
N LEU A 581 -0.75 -19.68 5.46
CA LEU A 581 -0.63 -18.87 4.26
C LEU A 581 -1.19 -19.68 3.09
N VAL A 582 -2.44 -19.43 2.74
CA VAL A 582 -3.15 -20.14 1.67
C VAL A 582 -3.29 -19.26 0.44
N ALA A 583 -2.72 -19.71 -0.67
CA ALA A 583 -2.87 -19.08 -1.98
C ALA A 583 -3.39 -20.13 -2.97
N ARG A 584 -4.38 -19.76 -3.79
CA ARG A 584 -4.95 -20.63 -4.86
C ARG A 584 -5.30 -22.05 -4.37
N ASN A 585 -5.92 -22.15 -3.20
CA ASN A 585 -6.32 -23.40 -2.56
C ASN A 585 -5.16 -24.33 -2.16
N ARG A 586 -3.97 -23.77 -1.94
CA ARG A 586 -2.75 -24.48 -1.51
C ARG A 586 -2.11 -23.76 -0.33
N VAL A 587 -1.64 -24.52 0.65
CA VAL A 587 -0.81 -23.97 1.74
C VAL A 587 0.60 -23.76 1.20
N ILE A 588 1.06 -22.52 1.18
CA ILE A 588 2.42 -22.15 0.75
C ILE A 588 3.33 -21.85 1.94
N GLY A 589 2.77 -21.74 3.13
CA GLY A 589 3.50 -21.43 4.35
C GLY A 589 2.59 -21.22 5.55
N MET A 590 3.16 -20.72 6.64
CA MET A 590 2.45 -20.40 7.87
C MET A 590 3.04 -19.14 8.49
N LEU A 591 2.17 -18.25 8.95
CA LEU A 591 2.51 -17.10 9.77
C LEU A 591 2.25 -17.46 11.23
N THR A 592 3.28 -17.42 12.06
CA THR A 592 3.19 -17.64 13.50
C THR A 592 3.34 -16.33 14.23
N LEU A 593 2.44 -16.07 15.17
CA LEU A 593 2.41 -14.88 16.01
C LEU A 593 2.53 -15.29 17.47
N GLY A 594 3.28 -14.54 18.27
CA GLY A 594 3.30 -14.79 19.71
C GLY A 594 3.35 -13.53 20.56
N LYS A 595 2.83 -13.70 21.77
CA LYS A 595 2.79 -12.69 22.83
C LYS A 595 3.57 -13.16 24.07
N PRO A 596 4.03 -12.23 24.92
CA PRO A 596 4.73 -12.55 26.16
C PRO A 596 3.79 -13.20 27.18
N THR A 597 4.41 -13.77 28.22
CA THR A 597 3.71 -14.48 29.31
C THR A 597 2.63 -13.58 29.96
N GLU A 598 1.43 -14.13 30.22
CA GLU A 598 0.22 -13.46 30.75
C GLU A 598 -0.63 -12.66 29.75
N GLU A 599 -0.19 -12.49 28.50
CA GLU A 599 -0.99 -11.86 27.46
C GLU A 599 -1.66 -12.88 26.51
N HIS A 600 -2.88 -12.57 26.09
CA HIS A 600 -3.67 -13.35 25.15
C HIS A 600 -4.07 -12.50 23.94
N PHE A 601 -4.32 -13.14 22.80
CA PHE A 601 -4.86 -12.48 21.61
C PHE A 601 -6.35 -12.23 21.77
N ARG A 602 -6.78 -11.01 21.45
CA ARG A 602 -8.20 -10.69 21.30
C ARG A 602 -8.69 -11.23 19.94
N GLN A 603 -9.97 -11.58 19.86
CA GLN A 603 -10.53 -12.18 18.66
C GLN A 603 -10.45 -11.26 17.44
N GLU A 604 -10.62 -9.95 17.64
CA GLU A 604 -10.53 -8.94 16.58
C GLU A 604 -9.12 -8.86 15.98
N ILE A 605 -8.09 -9.08 16.80
CA ILE A 605 -6.69 -9.13 16.33
C ILE A 605 -6.43 -10.40 15.51
N LEU A 606 -7.02 -11.53 15.91
CA LEU A 606 -6.91 -12.79 15.17
C LEU A 606 -7.59 -12.71 13.80
N GLU A 607 -8.76 -12.07 13.73
CA GLU A 607 -9.47 -11.80 12.47
C GLU A 607 -8.64 -10.90 11.55
N LEU A 608 -8.04 -9.83 12.10
CA LEU A 608 -7.16 -8.94 11.35
C LEU A 608 -5.89 -9.65 10.85
N ALA A 609 -5.29 -10.50 11.70
CA ALA A 609 -4.15 -11.32 11.33
C ALA A 609 -4.51 -12.34 10.23
N GLU A 610 -5.72 -12.90 10.25
CA GLU A 610 -6.19 -13.81 9.20
C GLU A 610 -6.28 -13.09 7.86
N ASP A 611 -6.88 -11.89 7.83
CA ASP A 611 -6.97 -11.10 6.60
C ASP A 611 -5.60 -10.66 6.07
N LEU A 612 -4.67 -10.30 6.96
CA LEU A 612 -3.28 -10.04 6.59
C LEU A 612 -2.61 -11.29 6.00
N SER A 613 -2.78 -12.44 6.65
CA SER A 613 -2.19 -13.71 6.21
C SER A 613 -2.66 -14.10 4.80
N ARG A 614 -3.93 -13.83 4.47
CA ARG A 614 -4.50 -14.08 3.15
C ARG A 614 -3.85 -13.20 2.07
N ARG A 615 -3.67 -11.91 2.36
CA ARG A 615 -3.02 -10.95 1.45
C ARG A 615 -1.54 -11.27 1.25
N ALA A 616 -0.84 -11.56 2.33
CA ALA A 616 0.57 -11.93 2.29
C ALA A 616 0.79 -13.26 1.56
N ALA A 617 -0.11 -14.24 1.73
CA ALA A 617 -0.04 -15.48 0.97
C ALA A 617 -0.14 -15.25 -0.54
N LEU A 618 -1.04 -14.38 -0.99
CA LEU A 618 -1.16 -14.03 -2.41
C LEU A 618 0.09 -13.30 -2.92
N ALA A 619 0.64 -12.37 -2.15
CA ALA A 619 1.88 -11.67 -2.51
C ALA A 619 3.07 -12.62 -2.63
N LEU A 620 3.24 -13.53 -1.65
CA LEU A 620 4.30 -14.55 -1.68
C LEU A 620 4.17 -15.51 -2.85
N ASP A 621 2.95 -15.93 -3.19
CA ASP A 621 2.68 -16.78 -4.36
C ASP A 621 3.02 -16.05 -5.67
N ASN A 622 2.64 -14.77 -5.79
CA ASN A 622 2.95 -13.96 -6.96
C ASN A 622 4.47 -13.74 -7.12
N ALA A 623 5.18 -13.39 -6.04
CA ALA A 623 6.63 -13.23 -6.04
C ALA A 623 7.35 -14.52 -6.45
N ARG A 624 6.87 -15.68 -5.95
CA ARG A 624 7.38 -17.00 -6.35
C ARG A 624 7.17 -17.26 -7.84
N LEU A 625 5.95 -17.10 -8.35
CA LEU A 625 5.63 -17.37 -9.75
C LEU A 625 6.41 -16.47 -10.71
N TYR A 626 6.59 -15.21 -10.33
CA TYR A 626 7.41 -14.27 -11.08
C TYR A 626 8.87 -14.72 -11.14
N SER A 627 9.43 -15.12 -9.99
CA SER A 627 10.80 -15.63 -9.88
C SER A 627 11.02 -16.93 -10.66
N GLU A 628 10.08 -17.88 -10.60
CA GLU A 628 10.13 -19.13 -11.36
C GLU A 628 10.11 -18.86 -12.87
N ARG A 629 9.22 -17.96 -13.32
CA ARG A 629 9.12 -17.60 -14.73
C ARG A 629 10.41 -16.91 -15.20
N MET A 630 10.97 -16.01 -14.40
CA MET A 630 12.25 -15.35 -14.67
C MET A 630 13.41 -16.32 -14.84
N ALA A 631 13.52 -17.30 -13.94
CA ALA A 631 14.57 -18.32 -14.03
C ALA A 631 14.46 -19.16 -15.31
N ILE A 632 13.24 -19.50 -15.73
CA ILE A 632 12.99 -20.25 -16.97
C ILE A 632 13.42 -19.41 -18.19
N SER A 633 13.01 -18.14 -18.26
CA SER A 633 13.36 -17.25 -19.39
C SER A 633 14.87 -17.07 -19.52
N GLN A 634 15.56 -16.75 -18.41
CA GLN A 634 17.02 -16.63 -18.41
C GLN A 634 17.74 -17.92 -18.79
N SER A 635 17.25 -19.08 -18.34
CA SER A 635 17.83 -20.38 -18.70
C SER A 635 17.65 -20.69 -20.19
N LEU A 636 16.48 -20.36 -20.77
CA LEU A 636 16.22 -20.53 -22.19
C LEU A 636 17.16 -19.64 -23.00
N GLN A 637 17.25 -18.36 -22.67
CA GLN A 637 18.11 -17.39 -23.36
C GLN A 637 19.60 -17.80 -23.33
N ARG A 638 20.12 -18.24 -22.18
CA ARG A 638 21.49 -18.75 -22.07
C ARG A 638 21.75 -20.00 -22.92
N SER A 639 20.73 -20.81 -23.17
CA SER A 639 20.87 -22.02 -24.01
C SER A 639 20.90 -21.70 -25.52
N LEU A 640 20.31 -20.57 -25.92
CA LEU A 640 20.25 -20.12 -27.31
C LEU A 640 21.55 -19.44 -27.75
N LEU A 641 22.23 -18.76 -26.83
CA LEU A 641 23.55 -18.17 -27.09
C LEU A 641 24.65 -19.25 -27.13
N PRO A 642 25.71 -19.05 -27.93
CA PRO A 642 26.84 -19.99 -27.97
C PRO A 642 27.58 -20.02 -26.61
N PRO A 643 28.04 -21.19 -26.14
CA PRO A 643 28.70 -21.34 -24.83
C PRO A 643 30.09 -20.69 -24.76
N GLY A 644 30.63 -20.25 -25.89
CA GLY A 644 31.91 -19.55 -26.02
C GLY A 644 32.30 -19.39 -27.49
N LEU A 645 33.15 -18.41 -27.79
CA LEU A 645 33.66 -18.16 -29.13
C LEU A 645 34.92 -19.00 -29.39
N PRO A 646 35.03 -19.69 -30.56
CA PRO A 646 36.28 -20.34 -30.95
C PRO A 646 37.37 -19.30 -31.24
N GLN A 647 38.64 -19.66 -31.01
CA GLN A 647 39.78 -18.84 -31.46
C GLN A 647 39.98 -19.03 -32.96
N VAL A 648 39.94 -17.93 -33.72
CA VAL A 648 40.24 -17.92 -35.16
C VAL A 648 41.71 -17.52 -35.34
N PRO A 649 42.55 -18.37 -35.96
CA PRO A 649 43.94 -18.02 -36.23
C PRO A 649 44.03 -16.75 -37.09
N GLY A 650 44.82 -15.77 -36.64
CA GLY A 650 45.03 -14.53 -37.40
C GLY A 650 43.85 -13.57 -37.43
N VAL A 651 42.80 -13.77 -36.62
CA VAL A 651 41.66 -12.85 -36.53
C VAL A 651 41.25 -12.67 -35.06
N GLU A 652 41.24 -11.43 -34.59
CA GLU A 652 40.68 -11.04 -33.29
C GLU A 652 39.16 -10.96 -33.40
N VAL A 653 38.42 -11.61 -32.51
CA VAL A 653 36.95 -11.57 -32.49
C VAL A 653 36.46 -11.21 -31.09
N GLU A 654 35.55 -10.25 -31.01
CA GLU A 654 34.82 -9.91 -29.80
C GLU A 654 33.31 -9.89 -30.08
N VAL A 655 32.51 -10.38 -29.12
CA VAL A 655 31.06 -10.20 -29.13
C VAL A 655 30.58 -9.57 -27.82
N ILE A 656 29.76 -8.53 -27.92
CA ILE A 656 28.99 -7.97 -26.81
C ILE A 656 27.52 -8.23 -27.09
N TYR A 657 26.84 -8.90 -26.15
CA TYR A 657 25.40 -9.09 -26.20
C TYR A 657 24.75 -8.52 -24.94
N ARG A 658 23.66 -7.77 -25.12
CA ARG A 658 22.85 -7.20 -24.05
C ARG A 658 21.37 -7.45 -24.34
N ALA A 659 20.68 -8.09 -23.40
CA ALA A 659 19.23 -8.24 -23.45
C ALA A 659 18.52 -6.92 -23.07
N ALA A 660 17.39 -6.63 -23.70
CA ALA A 660 16.51 -5.53 -23.33
C ALA A 660 15.63 -5.86 -22.13
N GLY A 661 15.53 -4.89 -21.22
CA GLY A 661 14.58 -4.86 -20.12
C GLY A 661 14.89 -5.79 -18.94
N GLU A 662 14.22 -5.52 -17.82
CA GLU A 662 14.09 -6.43 -16.66
C GLU A 662 13.01 -7.51 -16.91
N GLY A 663 12.61 -7.68 -18.17
CA GLY A 663 11.41 -8.40 -18.61
C GLY A 663 11.61 -9.90 -18.81
N ASN A 664 10.52 -10.65 -18.66
CA ASN A 664 10.48 -12.12 -18.65
C ASN A 664 10.50 -12.74 -20.06
N GLU A 665 10.94 -11.99 -21.06
CA GLU A 665 10.78 -12.35 -22.46
C GLU A 665 12.14 -12.66 -23.07
N VAL A 666 12.19 -13.76 -23.83
CA VAL A 666 13.40 -14.15 -24.55
C VAL A 666 13.43 -13.33 -25.84
N GLY A 667 14.49 -12.55 -26.04
CA GLY A 667 14.63 -11.75 -27.26
C GLY A 667 15.01 -12.57 -28.49
N GLY A 668 14.84 -11.94 -29.65
CA GLY A 668 15.02 -12.54 -30.97
C GLY A 668 16.47 -12.55 -31.46
N ASP A 669 17.30 -11.62 -30.96
CA ASP A 669 18.69 -11.44 -31.34
C ASP A 669 19.58 -12.64 -30.99
N PHE A 670 20.40 -13.07 -31.95
CA PHE A 670 21.44 -14.06 -31.70
C PHE A 670 22.69 -13.85 -32.55
N TYR A 671 23.76 -14.52 -32.11
CA TYR A 671 24.99 -14.63 -32.86
C TYR A 671 25.56 -16.04 -32.75
N ASP A 672 26.37 -16.46 -33.71
CA ASP A 672 27.17 -17.69 -33.62
C ASP A 672 28.50 -17.51 -34.35
N LEU A 673 29.54 -18.21 -33.87
CA LEU A 673 30.83 -18.33 -34.52
C LEU A 673 31.31 -19.76 -34.34
N PHE A 674 31.64 -20.45 -35.43
CA PHE A 674 31.92 -21.87 -35.39
C PHE A 674 32.91 -22.37 -36.44
N PRO A 675 33.71 -23.39 -36.11
CA PRO A 675 34.58 -24.03 -37.09
C PRO A 675 33.75 -24.88 -38.07
N ILE A 676 34.10 -24.73 -39.35
CA ILE A 676 33.64 -25.54 -40.49
C ILE A 676 34.76 -26.55 -40.84
N ARG A 677 34.89 -26.95 -42.11
CA ARG A 677 35.95 -27.82 -42.65
C ARG A 677 37.07 -26.96 -43.24
N ASP A 678 38.25 -27.56 -43.40
CA ASP A 678 39.40 -26.98 -44.12
C ASP A 678 39.89 -25.62 -43.59
N GLY A 679 39.82 -25.41 -42.28
CA GLY A 679 40.29 -24.17 -41.63
C GLY A 679 39.36 -22.97 -41.79
N ALA A 680 38.16 -23.16 -42.34
CA ALA A 680 37.14 -22.12 -42.46
C ALA A 680 36.30 -21.98 -41.18
N TYR A 681 35.80 -20.78 -40.93
CA TYR A 681 34.93 -20.45 -39.80
C TYR A 681 33.64 -19.81 -40.29
N GLY A 682 32.49 -20.31 -39.83
CA GLY A 682 31.19 -19.70 -40.10
C GLY A 682 30.85 -18.71 -39.00
N PHE A 683 30.32 -17.55 -39.35
CA PHE A 683 29.76 -16.59 -38.41
C PHE A 683 28.34 -16.21 -38.83
N ALA A 684 27.50 -15.91 -37.85
CA ALA A 684 26.13 -15.50 -38.05
C ALA A 684 25.74 -14.45 -37.01
N ILE A 685 24.95 -13.47 -37.41
CA ILE A 685 24.26 -12.53 -36.53
C ILE A 685 22.90 -12.25 -37.14
N GLY A 686 21.84 -12.32 -36.33
CA GLY A 686 20.48 -12.22 -36.84
C GLY A 686 19.48 -11.88 -35.75
N ASP A 687 18.32 -11.43 -36.20
CA ASP A 687 17.17 -11.10 -35.36
C ASP A 687 15.90 -11.78 -35.88
N VAL A 688 15.21 -12.47 -34.98
CA VAL A 688 13.92 -13.11 -35.22
C VAL A 688 12.80 -12.17 -34.80
N CYS A 689 11.90 -11.85 -35.73
CA CYS A 689 10.76 -11.00 -35.43
C CYS A 689 9.86 -11.58 -34.31
N GLY A 690 9.75 -10.82 -33.23
CA GLY A 690 8.91 -11.09 -32.06
C GLY A 690 9.68 -11.63 -30.86
N THR A 691 9.04 -11.65 -29.69
CA THR A 691 9.66 -12.11 -28.44
C THR A 691 9.06 -13.44 -27.96
N GLY A 692 9.74 -14.10 -27.02
CA GLY A 692 9.21 -15.24 -26.28
C GLY A 692 9.55 -16.63 -26.84
N PRO A 693 8.88 -17.68 -26.34
CA PRO A 693 9.28 -19.07 -26.57
C PRO A 693 9.31 -19.52 -28.03
N GLU A 694 8.42 -18.99 -28.88
CA GLU A 694 8.43 -19.39 -30.29
C GLU A 694 9.48 -18.63 -31.11
N ALA A 695 9.98 -17.47 -30.65
CA ALA A 695 11.09 -16.75 -31.32
C ALA A 695 12.39 -17.49 -31.02
N ALA A 696 12.55 -17.89 -29.75
CA ALA A 696 13.59 -18.80 -29.29
C ALA A 696 13.66 -20.12 -30.07
N ALA A 697 12.51 -20.69 -30.48
CA ALA A 697 12.49 -21.90 -31.30
C ALA A 697 13.15 -21.68 -32.67
N VAL A 698 12.79 -20.59 -33.36
CA VAL A 698 13.38 -20.21 -34.66
C VAL A 698 14.87 -19.89 -34.51
N THR A 699 15.28 -19.18 -33.46
CA THR A 699 16.70 -18.92 -33.14
C THR A 699 17.48 -20.23 -32.95
N GLY A 700 16.90 -21.19 -32.20
CA GLY A 700 17.48 -22.50 -32.00
C GLY A 700 17.61 -23.30 -33.29
N LEU A 701 16.54 -23.33 -34.11
CA LEU A 701 16.53 -23.95 -35.43
C LEU A 701 17.60 -23.34 -36.34
N ALA A 702 17.63 -22.02 -36.46
CA ALA A 702 18.56 -21.29 -37.32
C ALA A 702 20.01 -21.60 -36.96
N ARG A 703 20.39 -21.45 -35.69
CA ARG A 703 21.77 -21.69 -35.24
C ARG A 703 22.23 -23.12 -35.53
N HIS A 704 21.39 -24.11 -35.23
CA HIS A 704 21.75 -25.52 -35.45
C HIS A 704 21.75 -25.89 -36.94
N ALA A 705 20.83 -25.35 -37.74
CA ALA A 705 20.78 -25.55 -39.17
C ALA A 705 22.00 -24.94 -39.89
N LEU A 706 22.35 -23.68 -39.58
CA LEU A 706 23.53 -23.01 -40.14
C LEU A 706 24.80 -23.85 -39.92
N ARG A 707 25.01 -24.28 -38.67
CA ARG A 707 26.19 -25.09 -38.31
C ARG A 707 26.21 -26.45 -39.03
N LEU A 708 25.07 -27.11 -39.15
CA LEU A 708 24.97 -28.40 -39.83
C LEU A 708 25.24 -28.26 -41.33
N LEU A 709 24.52 -27.35 -42.00
CA LEU A 709 24.56 -27.17 -43.44
C LEU A 709 25.93 -26.66 -43.92
N ALA A 710 26.53 -25.71 -43.20
CA ALA A 710 27.88 -25.23 -43.49
C ALA A 710 28.91 -26.37 -43.40
N ARG A 711 28.79 -27.22 -42.38
CA ARG A 711 29.68 -28.39 -42.20
C ARG A 711 29.48 -29.46 -43.26
N GLU A 712 28.32 -29.55 -43.89
CA GLU A 712 28.09 -30.43 -45.03
C GLU A 712 28.75 -29.92 -46.32
N GLY A 713 29.21 -28.66 -46.34
CA GLY A 713 29.90 -28.04 -47.47
C GLY A 713 28.97 -27.28 -48.42
N PHE A 714 27.75 -26.95 -47.98
CA PHE A 714 26.89 -26.03 -48.72
C PHE A 714 27.43 -24.61 -48.62
N GLY A 715 27.44 -23.87 -49.73
CA GLY A 715 27.78 -22.44 -49.74
C GLY A 715 26.65 -21.57 -49.17
N GLY A 716 26.96 -20.32 -48.83
CA GLY A 716 26.06 -19.39 -48.13
C GLY A 716 24.63 -19.33 -48.66
N PRO A 717 24.38 -19.09 -49.96
CA PRO A 717 23.02 -19.03 -50.50
C PRO A 717 22.25 -20.33 -50.28
N ALA A 718 22.89 -21.47 -50.55
CA ALA A 718 22.30 -22.79 -50.40
C ALA A 718 22.01 -23.15 -48.93
N VAL A 719 22.80 -22.62 -47.99
CA VAL A 719 22.54 -22.74 -46.55
C VAL A 719 21.29 -21.93 -46.17
N LEU A 720 21.20 -20.67 -46.61
CA LEU A 720 20.09 -19.78 -46.26
C LEU A 720 18.77 -20.16 -46.94
N GLU A 721 18.79 -20.65 -48.18
CA GLU A 721 17.60 -21.19 -48.88
C GLU A 721 16.98 -22.37 -48.12
N ARG A 722 17.81 -23.29 -47.61
CA ARG A 722 17.35 -24.44 -46.81
C ARG A 722 16.87 -24.02 -45.43
N LEU A 723 17.54 -23.04 -44.82
CA LEU A 723 17.06 -22.45 -43.58
C LEU A 723 15.70 -21.78 -43.77
N ASN A 724 15.51 -21.03 -44.87
CA ASN A 724 14.24 -20.42 -45.21
C ASN A 724 13.13 -21.47 -45.34
N ALA A 725 13.37 -22.56 -46.06
CA ALA A 725 12.40 -23.66 -46.16
C ALA A 725 12.07 -24.27 -44.80
N ALA A 726 13.07 -24.47 -43.93
CA ALA A 726 12.85 -24.99 -42.58
C ALA A 726 12.00 -24.06 -41.69
N ILE A 727 12.22 -22.74 -41.80
CA ILE A 727 11.43 -21.72 -41.08
C ILE A 727 9.98 -21.71 -41.58
N LEU A 728 9.78 -21.81 -42.90
CA LEU A 728 8.44 -21.83 -43.51
C LEU A 728 7.65 -23.10 -43.14
N ASP A 729 8.33 -24.25 -43.02
CA ASP A 729 7.72 -25.53 -42.64
C ASP A 729 7.25 -25.59 -41.16
N GLU A 730 7.80 -24.74 -40.28
CA GLU A 730 7.48 -24.74 -38.84
C GLU A 730 6.06 -24.19 -38.50
N GLY A 731 5.43 -23.43 -39.40
CA GLY A 731 3.96 -23.24 -39.47
C GLY A 731 3.34 -21.88 -39.09
N ALA A 732 2.26 -21.55 -39.82
CA ALA A 732 1.10 -20.64 -39.62
C ALA A 732 1.20 -19.21 -39.04
N ARG A 733 2.29 -18.76 -38.40
CA ARG A 733 2.46 -17.36 -38.00
C ARG A 733 3.67 -16.80 -38.71
N SER A 734 3.47 -15.79 -39.56
CA SER A 734 4.51 -15.07 -40.32
C SER A 734 5.57 -14.46 -39.41
N ARG A 735 6.52 -15.27 -38.94
CA ARG A 735 7.74 -14.82 -38.27
C ARG A 735 8.85 -14.89 -39.28
N PHE A 736 9.59 -13.81 -39.35
CA PHE A 736 10.67 -13.64 -40.28
C PHE A 736 11.97 -13.44 -39.53
N LEU A 737 13.06 -13.79 -40.19
CA LEU A 737 14.40 -13.73 -39.64
C LEU A 737 15.24 -12.81 -40.52
N THR A 738 15.81 -11.77 -39.93
CA THR A 738 16.93 -11.03 -40.54
C THR A 738 18.22 -11.75 -40.17
N LEU A 739 19.11 -11.97 -41.13
CA LEU A 739 20.33 -12.74 -40.88
C LEU A 739 21.47 -12.28 -41.77
N LEU A 740 22.60 -11.97 -41.15
CA LEU A 740 23.90 -11.89 -41.80
C LEU A 740 24.64 -13.20 -41.54
N TYR A 741 24.93 -13.94 -42.60
CA TYR A 741 25.73 -15.18 -42.54
C TYR A 741 27.01 -14.99 -43.35
N GLY A 742 28.14 -15.46 -42.84
CA GLY A 742 29.36 -15.49 -43.60
C GLY A 742 30.31 -16.61 -43.23
N GLU A 743 31.21 -16.91 -44.17
CA GLU A 743 32.27 -17.90 -44.04
C GLU A 743 33.62 -17.20 -44.20
N LEU A 744 34.55 -17.49 -43.29
CA LEU A 744 35.83 -16.81 -43.11
C LEU A 744 36.97 -17.81 -43.30
N TRP A 745 37.91 -17.48 -44.19
CA TRP A 745 39.16 -18.22 -44.42
C TRP A 745 40.36 -17.33 -44.11
N PRO A 746 41.02 -17.52 -42.97
CA PRO A 746 42.31 -16.89 -42.68
C PRO A 746 43.36 -17.31 -43.72
N GLN A 747 44.14 -16.34 -44.21
CA GLN A 747 45.21 -16.56 -45.18
C GLN A 747 46.59 -16.53 -44.53
N GLU A 748 47.58 -17.13 -45.19
CA GLU A 748 48.98 -17.13 -44.71
C GLU A 748 49.64 -15.74 -44.74
N ASP A 749 49.17 -14.85 -45.63
CA ASP A 749 49.66 -13.48 -45.75
C ASP A 749 49.13 -12.55 -44.65
N GLY A 750 48.37 -13.09 -43.70
CA GLY A 750 47.74 -12.37 -42.62
C GLY A 750 46.44 -11.69 -43.01
N SER A 751 45.95 -11.79 -44.24
CA SER A 751 44.61 -11.34 -44.63
C SER A 751 43.54 -12.39 -44.29
N ALA A 752 42.26 -12.04 -44.43
CA ALA A 752 41.18 -13.01 -44.35
C ALA A 752 40.18 -12.83 -45.50
N ILE A 753 39.82 -13.93 -46.16
CA ILE A 753 38.78 -13.95 -47.19
C ILE A 753 37.45 -14.26 -46.53
N LEU A 754 36.43 -13.45 -46.81
CA LEU A 754 35.07 -13.65 -46.34
C LEU A 754 34.13 -13.86 -47.52
N LYS A 755 33.22 -14.81 -47.37
CA LYS A 755 32.02 -14.92 -48.21
C LYS A 755 30.81 -14.58 -47.36
N ILE A 756 30.04 -13.59 -47.78
CA ILE A 756 28.95 -13.03 -46.97
C ILE A 756 27.64 -13.06 -47.75
N VAL A 757 26.55 -13.34 -47.04
CA VAL A 757 25.16 -13.20 -47.51
C VAL A 757 24.39 -12.43 -46.44
N CYS A 758 23.77 -11.32 -46.83
CA CYS A 758 23.02 -10.45 -45.90
C CYS A 758 21.51 -10.48 -46.23
N ALA A 759 20.77 -11.34 -45.54
CA ALA A 759 19.33 -11.53 -45.69
C ALA A 759 18.56 -10.56 -44.78
N GLY A 760 18.33 -9.34 -45.26
CA GLY A 760 17.51 -8.30 -44.60
C GLY A 760 18.05 -7.74 -43.29
N HIS A 761 19.27 -8.11 -42.89
CA HIS A 761 19.93 -7.66 -41.67
C HIS A 761 20.61 -6.30 -41.88
N PRO A 762 20.88 -5.51 -40.81
CA PRO A 762 21.74 -4.34 -40.91
C PRO A 762 23.08 -4.67 -41.59
N LEU A 763 23.52 -3.79 -42.49
CA LEU A 763 24.71 -4.05 -43.29
C LEU A 763 25.97 -4.04 -42.40
N PRO A 764 26.88 -5.02 -42.55
CA PRO A 764 28.15 -4.98 -41.84
C PRO A 764 28.97 -3.79 -42.35
N LEU A 765 29.68 -3.13 -41.45
CA LEU A 765 30.55 -2.00 -41.77
C LEU A 765 32.01 -2.44 -41.72
N ARG A 766 32.78 -2.10 -42.75
CA ARG A 766 34.24 -2.25 -42.74
C ARG A 766 34.89 -0.91 -42.39
N LEU A 767 35.78 -0.93 -41.42
CA LEU A 767 36.74 0.14 -41.15
C LEU A 767 38.10 -0.24 -41.72
N ARG A 768 38.61 0.59 -42.63
CA ARG A 768 39.98 0.50 -43.12
C ARG A 768 40.96 1.26 -42.23
N GLN A 769 42.25 0.93 -42.34
CA GLN A 769 43.32 1.65 -41.63
C GLN A 769 43.40 3.15 -41.95
N ASP A 770 42.96 3.57 -43.15
CA ASP A 770 42.91 4.97 -43.56
C ASP A 770 41.76 5.75 -42.90
N GLY A 771 40.93 5.08 -42.09
CA GLY A 771 39.76 5.66 -41.43
C GLY A 771 38.50 5.63 -42.28
N THR A 772 38.55 5.10 -43.50
CA THR A 772 37.37 4.96 -44.35
C THR A 772 36.45 3.88 -43.78
N VAL A 773 35.17 4.23 -43.59
CA VAL A 773 34.11 3.29 -43.22
C VAL A 773 33.16 3.13 -44.39
N GLU A 774 32.87 1.89 -44.79
CA GLU A 774 31.92 1.60 -45.85
C GLU A 774 31.11 0.32 -45.56
N PRO A 775 29.86 0.23 -46.07
CA PRO A 775 29.11 -1.02 -46.04
C PRO A 775 29.87 -2.14 -46.75
N TYR A 776 29.87 -3.33 -46.14
CA TYR A 776 30.67 -4.48 -46.56
C TYR A 776 29.82 -5.67 -47.01
N ALA A 777 28.54 -5.41 -47.29
CA ALA A 777 27.64 -6.31 -48.01
C ALA A 777 26.56 -5.49 -48.75
N GLU A 778 25.87 -6.11 -49.69
CA GLU A 778 24.63 -5.58 -50.28
C GLU A 778 23.38 -6.16 -49.60
N PRO A 779 22.30 -5.37 -49.46
CA PRO A 779 21.07 -5.82 -48.85
C PRO A 779 20.34 -6.84 -49.75
N GLN A 780 19.92 -7.97 -49.17
CA GLN A 780 19.13 -9.00 -49.84
C GLN A 780 17.83 -9.27 -49.06
N PRO A 781 16.85 -9.98 -49.62
CA PRO A 781 15.58 -10.24 -48.91
C PRO A 781 15.76 -11.05 -47.62
N LEU A 782 14.90 -10.78 -46.63
CA LEU A 782 14.84 -11.48 -45.35
C LEU A 782 14.20 -12.89 -45.46
N LEU A 783 14.48 -13.75 -44.48
CA LEU A 783 14.04 -15.15 -44.46
C LEU A 783 12.67 -15.31 -43.80
N GLY A 784 11.91 -16.34 -44.20
CA GLY A 784 10.62 -16.72 -43.60
C GLY A 784 9.38 -16.02 -44.17
N VAL A 785 9.53 -15.21 -45.23
CA VAL A 785 8.41 -14.48 -45.86
C VAL A 785 8.08 -14.97 -47.26
N MET A 786 9.07 -15.42 -48.03
CA MET A 786 8.91 -15.84 -49.43
C MET A 786 9.46 -17.25 -49.62
N ASP A 787 8.76 -18.07 -50.41
CA ASP A 787 9.20 -19.43 -50.73
C ASP A 787 10.42 -19.42 -51.69
N ASP A 788 10.44 -18.44 -52.61
CA ASP A 788 11.48 -18.29 -53.64
C ASP A 788 12.38 -17.09 -53.28
N LEU A 789 13.62 -17.39 -52.88
CA LEU A 789 14.62 -16.42 -52.43
C LEU A 789 15.82 -16.47 -53.36
N GLU A 790 16.02 -15.39 -54.13
CA GLU A 790 17.24 -15.20 -54.93
C GLU A 790 18.33 -14.56 -54.06
N LEU A 791 19.11 -15.41 -53.38
CA LEU A 791 20.26 -14.98 -52.57
C LEU A 791 21.57 -15.21 -53.34
N TYR A 792 22.55 -14.35 -53.13
CA TYR A 792 23.88 -14.49 -53.72
C TYR A 792 24.99 -14.22 -52.72
N GLU A 793 26.13 -14.89 -52.90
CA GLU A 793 27.31 -14.68 -52.08
C GLU A 793 28.18 -13.54 -52.61
N GLN A 794 28.69 -12.71 -51.71
CA GLN A 794 29.72 -11.72 -52.00
C GLN A 794 31.04 -12.17 -51.39
N THR A 795 32.09 -12.21 -52.20
CA THR A 795 33.44 -12.51 -51.72
C THR A 795 34.21 -11.20 -51.53
N VAL A 796 34.73 -11.02 -50.32
CA VAL A 796 35.42 -9.81 -49.89
C VAL A 796 36.66 -10.17 -49.07
N THR A 797 37.64 -9.27 -48.99
CA THR A 797 38.92 -9.52 -48.30
C THR A 797 39.18 -8.46 -47.23
N LEU A 798 39.34 -8.90 -45.98
CA LEU A 798 39.82 -8.05 -44.89
C LEU A 798 41.34 -8.02 -44.92
N ASP A 799 41.90 -6.85 -45.18
CA ASP A 799 43.34 -6.62 -45.17
C ASP A 799 43.85 -6.53 -43.72
N PRO A 800 45.14 -6.78 -43.45
CA PRO A 800 45.71 -6.56 -42.12
C PRO A 800 45.43 -5.14 -41.62
N GLY A 801 44.87 -5.03 -40.41
CA GLY A 801 44.43 -3.80 -39.77
C GLY A 801 42.95 -3.44 -39.99
N ASP A 802 42.26 -4.07 -40.95
CA ASP A 802 40.84 -3.84 -41.19
C ASP A 802 39.97 -4.43 -40.06
N VAL A 803 38.84 -3.77 -39.79
CA VAL A 803 37.82 -4.23 -38.84
C VAL A 803 36.48 -4.40 -39.56
N LEU A 804 35.82 -5.53 -39.35
CA LEU A 804 34.42 -5.76 -39.70
C LEU A 804 33.55 -5.63 -38.44
N LEU A 805 32.55 -4.76 -38.50
CA LEU A 805 31.55 -4.57 -37.47
C LEU A 805 30.19 -5.06 -37.98
N CYS A 806 29.58 -6.00 -37.27
CA CYS A 806 28.23 -6.47 -37.51
C CYS A 806 27.38 -6.20 -36.26
N VAL A 807 26.17 -5.68 -36.45
CA VAL A 807 25.28 -5.31 -35.33
C VAL A 807 23.85 -5.72 -35.64
N THR A 808 23.07 -6.03 -34.60
CA THR A 808 21.62 -6.14 -34.72
C THR A 808 20.97 -4.75 -34.76
N ASP A 809 19.69 -4.72 -35.14
CA ASP A 809 18.93 -3.49 -35.30
C ASP A 809 18.73 -2.76 -33.98
N GLY A 810 18.69 -3.42 -32.82
CA GLY A 810 18.66 -2.75 -31.51
C GLY A 810 19.82 -1.75 -31.28
N VAL A 811 20.94 -1.88 -32.01
CA VAL A 811 22.02 -0.89 -32.06
C VAL A 811 21.68 0.30 -32.94
N THR A 812 21.23 0.08 -34.17
CA THR A 812 20.96 1.14 -35.16
C THR A 812 19.65 1.87 -34.89
N GLU A 813 18.66 1.16 -34.35
CA GLU A 813 17.33 1.61 -33.92
C GLU A 813 17.33 2.33 -32.57
N ARG A 814 18.49 2.50 -31.93
CA ARG A 814 18.60 3.25 -30.68
C ARG A 814 18.13 4.69 -30.88
N ARG A 815 17.11 5.12 -30.12
CA ARG A 815 16.42 6.41 -30.30
C ARG A 815 16.62 7.39 -29.14
N GLU A 816 16.82 8.66 -29.49
CA GLU A 816 16.68 9.83 -28.62
C GLU A 816 15.59 10.72 -29.20
N GLY A 817 14.38 10.67 -28.62
CA GLY A 817 13.21 11.32 -29.21
C GLY A 817 12.87 10.76 -30.59
N THR A 818 12.99 11.58 -31.64
CA THR A 818 12.75 11.18 -33.04
C THR A 818 14.02 10.81 -33.80
N ARG A 819 15.20 11.00 -33.22
CA ARG A 819 16.49 10.71 -33.84
C ARG A 819 16.89 9.27 -33.56
N MET A 820 17.27 8.52 -34.58
CA MET A 820 17.90 7.21 -34.46
C MET A 820 19.42 7.36 -34.56
N LEU A 821 20.17 6.44 -33.94
CA LEU A 821 21.62 6.36 -34.14
C LEU A 821 21.92 6.13 -35.62
N GLY A 822 21.22 5.15 -36.22
CA GLY A 822 21.29 4.81 -37.63
C GLY A 822 22.68 4.36 -38.09
N ASP A 823 22.77 3.96 -39.35
CA ASP A 823 24.02 3.49 -39.96
C ASP A 823 25.07 4.62 -40.06
N ASP A 824 24.63 5.84 -40.36
CA ASP A 824 25.51 7.02 -40.46
C ASP A 824 26.15 7.34 -39.11
N GLY A 825 25.37 7.34 -38.02
CA GLY A 825 25.90 7.59 -36.68
C GLY A 825 26.82 6.48 -36.21
N LEU A 826 26.54 5.23 -36.60
CA LEU A 826 27.42 4.10 -36.33
C LEU A 826 28.75 4.21 -37.08
N ALA A 827 28.71 4.62 -38.36
CA ALA A 827 29.90 4.83 -39.19
C ALA A 827 30.79 5.98 -38.65
N ASP A 828 30.18 7.07 -38.19
CA ASP A 828 30.89 8.19 -37.54
C ASP A 828 31.66 7.71 -36.29
N VAL A 829 31.02 6.89 -35.45
CA VAL A 829 31.68 6.33 -34.26
C VAL A 829 32.80 5.37 -34.66
N LEU A 830 32.56 4.52 -35.66
CA LEU A 830 33.53 3.53 -36.11
C LEU A 830 34.78 4.18 -36.72
N THR A 831 34.65 5.33 -37.39
CA THR A 831 35.78 6.13 -37.91
C THR A 831 36.79 6.50 -36.79
N THR A 832 36.32 6.65 -35.55
CA THR A 832 37.17 6.96 -34.38
C THR A 832 37.88 5.75 -33.76
N CYS A 833 37.72 4.58 -34.36
CA CYS A 833 38.19 3.29 -33.84
C CYS A 833 39.40 2.72 -34.58
N THR A 834 40.06 3.50 -35.44
CA THR A 834 41.25 3.06 -36.18
C THR A 834 42.37 2.58 -35.25
N GLY A 835 42.96 1.43 -35.57
CA GLY A 835 44.04 0.82 -34.78
C GLY A 835 43.62 0.18 -33.45
N LEU A 836 42.34 0.21 -33.08
CA LEU A 836 41.85 -0.46 -31.88
C LEU A 836 41.69 -1.97 -32.08
N THR A 837 41.88 -2.75 -31.02
CA THR A 837 41.56 -4.20 -30.97
C THR A 837 40.06 -4.43 -31.13
N ALA A 838 39.65 -5.60 -31.63
CA ALA A 838 38.22 -5.95 -31.79
C ALA A 838 37.39 -5.65 -30.52
N GLY A 839 37.90 -6.02 -29.33
CA GLY A 839 37.18 -5.75 -28.07
C GLY A 839 37.09 -4.29 -27.67
N ALA A 840 38.09 -3.48 -28.02
CA ALA A 840 38.05 -2.03 -27.81
C ALA A 840 37.06 -1.34 -28.76
N VAL A 841 36.92 -1.84 -30.00
CA VAL A 841 35.90 -1.40 -30.97
C VAL A 841 34.51 -1.72 -30.43
N ALA A 842 34.23 -2.98 -30.08
CA ALA A 842 32.92 -3.38 -29.56
C ALA A 842 32.53 -2.56 -28.31
N ALA A 843 33.45 -2.39 -27.36
CA ALA A 843 33.22 -1.58 -26.16
C ALA A 843 33.05 -0.08 -26.45
N ARG A 844 33.62 0.44 -27.54
CA ARG A 844 33.42 1.85 -27.95
C ARG A 844 32.03 2.03 -28.56
N ILE A 845 31.62 1.12 -29.43
CA ILE A 845 30.27 1.12 -30.03
C ILE A 845 29.22 1.02 -28.92
N MET A 846 29.39 0.08 -27.99
CA MET A 846 28.46 -0.08 -26.87
C MET A 846 28.30 1.20 -26.04
N ARG A 847 29.41 1.87 -25.72
CA ARG A 847 29.38 3.15 -24.99
C ARG A 847 28.75 4.28 -25.80
N ALA A 848 28.86 4.27 -27.12
CA ALA A 848 28.22 5.25 -27.97
C ALA A 848 26.69 5.07 -27.95
N VAL A 849 26.20 3.83 -28.05
CA VAL A 849 24.77 3.50 -27.91
C VAL A 849 24.22 3.92 -26.55
N GLU A 850 24.93 3.60 -25.46
CA GLU A 850 24.52 3.96 -24.09
C GLU A 850 24.44 5.47 -23.88
N ARG A 851 25.34 6.23 -24.52
CA ARG A 851 25.36 7.69 -24.45
C ARG A 851 24.33 8.34 -25.36
N PHE A 852 23.87 7.63 -26.39
CA PHE A 852 22.95 8.19 -27.38
C PHE A 852 21.57 8.47 -26.78
N ALA A 853 21.12 7.68 -25.80
CA ALA A 853 19.87 7.94 -25.08
C ALA A 853 19.94 7.48 -23.62
N THR A 854 19.31 8.25 -22.72
CA THR A 854 19.33 8.02 -21.27
C THR A 854 18.39 6.92 -20.77
N ASP A 855 17.36 6.57 -21.56
CA ASP A 855 16.40 5.52 -21.19
C ASP A 855 17.01 4.12 -21.31
N ALA A 856 16.45 3.10 -20.67
CA ALA A 856 16.94 1.73 -20.87
C ALA A 856 16.77 1.28 -22.35
N PRO A 857 17.58 0.32 -22.84
CA PRO A 857 17.37 -0.27 -24.16
C PRO A 857 15.99 -0.91 -24.24
N SER A 858 15.25 -0.61 -25.31
CA SER A 858 13.93 -1.20 -25.59
C SER A 858 14.01 -2.54 -26.31
N ASP A 859 15.17 -2.82 -26.94
CA ASP A 859 15.41 -4.05 -27.70
C ASP A 859 16.76 -4.68 -27.38
N ASP A 860 16.88 -5.98 -27.67
CA ASP A 860 18.13 -6.73 -27.52
C ASP A 860 19.21 -6.14 -28.44
N MET A 861 20.48 -6.37 -28.09
CA MET A 861 21.60 -5.82 -28.83
C MET A 861 22.72 -6.85 -28.92
N ALA A 862 23.14 -7.17 -30.14
CA ALA A 862 24.35 -7.93 -30.42
C ALA A 862 25.32 -7.09 -31.24
N ILE A 863 26.59 -7.08 -30.81
CA ILE A 863 27.70 -6.42 -31.50
C ILE A 863 28.79 -7.46 -31.70
N LEU A 864 29.07 -7.81 -32.96
CA LEU A 864 30.17 -8.68 -33.36
C LEU A 864 31.24 -7.83 -34.06
N ALA A 865 32.45 -7.81 -33.51
CA ALA A 865 33.61 -7.14 -34.11
C ALA A 865 34.68 -8.16 -34.46
N MET A 866 35.14 -8.14 -35.70
CA MET A 866 36.25 -8.98 -36.18
C MET A 866 37.35 -8.09 -36.73
N ARG A 867 38.60 -8.31 -36.30
CA ARG A 867 39.76 -7.55 -36.76
C ARG A 867 40.85 -8.50 -37.22
N VAL A 868 41.47 -8.16 -38.35
CA VAL A 868 42.69 -8.82 -38.79
C VAL A 868 43.87 -8.01 -38.22
N PRO A 869 44.69 -8.54 -37.29
CA PRO A 869 45.82 -7.79 -36.73
C PRO A 869 46.93 -7.61 -37.78
N GLU A 870 47.65 -6.50 -37.69
CA GLU A 870 48.86 -6.31 -38.51
C GLU A 870 49.92 -7.34 -38.13
N PRO A 871 50.63 -7.95 -39.11
CA PRO A 871 51.74 -8.82 -38.82
C PRO A 871 52.80 -8.02 -38.04
N HIS A 872 53.16 -8.50 -36.84
CA HIS A 872 54.26 -7.93 -36.07
C HIS A 872 55.52 -7.93 -36.94
N GLN A 873 55.98 -6.75 -37.34
CA GLN A 873 57.35 -6.56 -37.79
C GLN A 873 58.23 -6.54 -36.54
N ASP A 874 58.81 -7.70 -36.21
CA ASP A 874 59.92 -7.79 -35.25
C ASP A 874 61.17 -7.02 -35.74
#